data_AF-A0A1X0P1B7-F1
#
_entry.id   AF-A0A1X0P1B7-F1
#
_cell.length_a   1.000
_cell.length_b   1.000
_cell.length_c   1.000
_cell.angle_alpha   90.00
_cell.angle_beta   90.00
_cell.angle_gamma   90.00
#
_symmetry.space_group_name_H-M   'P 1'
#
loop_
_entity.id
_entity.type
_entity.pdbx_description
1 polymer ?
#
loop_
_entity_poly.entity_id
_entity_poly.type
_entity_poly.pdbx_seq_one_letter_code
_entity_poly.pdbx_strand_id
1 'polypeptide(L)'
;MTESLPSIPEKSPLSAAECVKQVSKLLRQLEASGLQYNPAQPLPAEAVEHILITDEWYCKSCGNTDLKMCPETGKPHRRHLVRVAQEILRLVGSKTGQIVVRPPNLTASMNGRSRLRSQRRITMNPHALLLAYYYAVLPSNEVDGLISECAQHLVELLEQLKVYGSQEEVDEQYAAALLSSIGTTWQEYSKKAAEDLRSLKGADRRACRSVLVKGTKEAYVAASRELRKTPSNKDLRSFVGLLHDRLSRLTSQEDLNELEATMREAQREEEEEEKAKENEREVGKDKEREASAPQKTPASLQLATPPAPMLLLSEGNTSGSETEPIPPVVMGPALPPNWYVDEHGRSRPPVTDPLQIRREKYVRLEFRAKKAYETVIKVPEPKKDPWQEQIVSSLNEAQFALLAEQCNRQPPDLQSIPRFLNLVIEGLLNALPRRLRSQTEQELRDVLDWRVVRRSVMGSPGNIAALMRYVMGKVVEYGSSARAEETRKLAEELGKNLETCTPDLGTAVSNTFRVMLSSIRQLHEDVAQYSLMFITQQLRENAVSYIREFISECHANVDQWESSLSFIRRYFNDIRVKQWANSPAAVSVTALTEQEKCLRGSLLYGLLDLLRSGGIQSADRWHDYPTECFYFEKSVVFFAANTVQESSLLLLLSGSVSTVLRGKGIDSRVVNDILKQLHDKFIHLLSEQLTLVYLKSSVTSLIDDAITQKKVSTALTESEINQIHGAVDKMTDTTGPLYLAFEKRVISFIEAILAHGQTDPPPLGLVTDTLRRLASLLHHMLDFNWEVYQPFYKDMLRYVTDGESAN
;
A
#
# COMPACT_ATOMS: atom_id res chain seq x y z
N MET A 1 17.56 -15.19 -46.74
CA MET A 1 18.37 -13.96 -46.55
C MET A 1 17.74 -13.17 -45.42
N THR A 2 18.31 -12.02 -45.04
CA THR A 2 17.75 -11.01 -44.13
C THR A 2 16.29 -10.64 -44.52
N GLU A 3 15.44 -10.11 -43.63
CA GLU A 3 15.70 -9.06 -42.63
C GLU A 3 15.04 -9.27 -41.26
N SER A 4 15.59 -8.59 -40.25
CA SER A 4 15.12 -8.57 -38.86
C SER A 4 14.36 -7.29 -38.53
N LEU A 5 13.11 -7.41 -38.06
CA LEU A 5 12.39 -6.31 -37.42
C LEU A 5 12.66 -6.28 -35.89
N PRO A 6 12.53 -5.10 -35.23
CA PRO A 6 13.40 -4.80 -34.11
C PRO A 6 12.91 -5.31 -32.75
N SER A 7 13.85 -5.59 -31.87
CA SER A 7 13.62 -5.60 -30.42
C SER A 7 12.98 -4.27 -29.98
N ILE A 8 11.90 -4.34 -29.20
CA ILE A 8 11.34 -3.16 -28.53
C ILE A 8 12.46 -2.56 -27.65
N PRO A 9 12.91 -1.32 -27.89
CA PRO A 9 13.97 -0.74 -27.08
C PRO A 9 13.45 -0.50 -25.66
N GLU A 10 14.27 -0.86 -24.67
CA GLU A 10 14.14 -0.30 -23.34
C GLU A 10 14.09 1.22 -23.47
N LYS A 11 12.97 1.84 -23.09
CA LYS A 11 12.83 3.28 -23.22
C LYS A 11 13.79 3.94 -22.23
N SER A 12 14.89 4.48 -22.76
CA SER A 12 15.81 5.33 -22.04
C SER A 12 15.05 6.41 -21.27
N PRO A 13 15.54 6.81 -20.09
CA PRO A 13 14.86 7.82 -19.28
C PRO A 13 14.87 9.16 -20.02
N LEU A 14 13.73 9.48 -20.64
CA LEU A 14 13.43 10.74 -21.35
C LEU A 14 14.12 11.94 -20.70
N SER A 15 14.67 12.87 -21.46
CA SER A 15 15.25 14.10 -20.92
C SER A 15 14.21 14.94 -20.16
N ALA A 16 14.65 15.85 -19.28
CA ALA A 16 13.76 16.83 -18.65
C ALA A 16 13.12 17.74 -19.71
N ALA A 17 13.89 18.22 -20.69
CA ALA A 17 13.38 18.96 -21.83
C ALA A 17 12.36 18.15 -22.66
N GLU A 18 12.63 16.87 -22.94
CA GLU A 18 11.67 15.97 -23.61
C GLU A 18 10.39 15.76 -22.78
N CYS A 19 10.53 15.58 -21.47
CA CYS A 19 9.42 15.44 -20.52
C CYS A 19 8.54 16.71 -20.52
N VAL A 20 9.15 17.90 -20.49
CA VAL A 20 8.44 19.19 -20.58
C VAL A 20 7.75 19.36 -21.93
N LYS A 21 8.40 19.00 -23.05
CA LYS A 21 7.78 18.98 -24.39
C LYS A 21 6.60 18.00 -24.50
N GLN A 22 6.62 16.87 -23.78
CA GLN A 22 5.49 15.95 -23.70
C GLN A 22 4.35 16.48 -22.80
N VAL A 23 4.68 17.08 -21.65
CA VAL A 23 3.68 17.71 -20.76
C VAL A 23 2.97 18.88 -21.45
N SER A 24 3.67 19.73 -22.21
CA SER A 24 3.05 20.81 -23.01
C SER A 24 2.02 20.27 -24.01
N LYS A 25 2.32 19.16 -24.70
CA LYS A 25 1.38 18.48 -25.63
C LYS A 25 0.14 17.89 -24.93
N LEU A 26 0.22 17.58 -23.64
CA LEU A 26 -0.93 17.11 -22.85
C LEU A 26 -1.74 18.27 -22.27
N LEU A 27 -1.08 19.32 -21.78
CA LEU A 27 -1.74 20.54 -21.29
C LEU A 27 -2.55 21.22 -22.40
N ARG A 28 -2.02 21.27 -23.63
CA ARG A 28 -2.76 21.73 -24.82
C ARG A 28 -4.01 20.88 -25.14
N GLN A 29 -4.11 19.64 -24.66
CA GLN A 29 -5.32 18.83 -24.80
C GLN A 29 -6.37 19.14 -23.72
N LEU A 30 -5.97 19.55 -22.52
CA LEU A 30 -6.89 20.09 -21.51
C LEU A 30 -7.43 21.46 -21.95
N GLU A 31 -6.56 22.32 -22.49
CA GLU A 31 -6.92 23.62 -23.06
C GLU A 31 -7.90 23.48 -24.24
N ALA A 32 -7.63 22.58 -25.19
CA ALA A 32 -8.56 22.23 -26.27
C ALA A 32 -9.86 21.55 -25.80
N SER A 33 -9.92 21.12 -24.53
CA SER A 33 -11.12 20.61 -23.85
C SER A 33 -11.83 21.69 -23.00
N GLY A 34 -11.39 22.95 -23.06
CA GLY A 34 -11.96 24.08 -22.31
C GLY A 34 -11.33 24.37 -20.95
N LEU A 35 -10.40 23.54 -20.44
CA LEU A 35 -9.67 23.81 -19.21
C LEU A 35 -8.42 24.66 -19.49
N GLN A 36 -8.65 25.95 -19.75
CA GLN A 36 -7.61 26.98 -19.84
C GLN A 36 -7.48 27.73 -18.51
N TYR A 37 -6.26 28.14 -18.16
CA TYR A 37 -6.01 29.11 -17.09
C TYR A 37 -5.31 30.32 -17.68
N ASN A 38 -5.91 31.49 -17.50
CA ASN A 38 -5.33 32.77 -17.92
C ASN A 38 -5.43 33.73 -16.71
N PRO A 39 -4.30 34.16 -16.10
CA PRO A 39 -4.34 35.02 -14.91
C PRO A 39 -4.89 36.41 -15.19
N ALA A 40 -4.95 36.86 -16.46
CA ALA A 40 -5.56 38.13 -16.84
C ALA A 40 -7.07 38.04 -17.11
N GLN A 41 -7.58 36.84 -17.44
CA GLN A 41 -8.99 36.55 -17.72
C GLN A 41 -9.34 35.11 -17.28
N PRO A 42 -9.52 34.86 -15.98
CA PRO A 42 -9.88 33.53 -15.48
C PRO A 42 -11.29 33.13 -15.94
N LEU A 43 -11.47 31.86 -16.32
CA LEU A 43 -12.79 31.29 -16.59
C LEU A 43 -13.65 31.33 -15.31
N PRO A 44 -14.93 31.76 -15.36
CA PRO A 44 -15.76 31.80 -14.17
C PRO A 44 -15.91 30.40 -13.55
N ALA A 45 -15.99 30.34 -12.21
CA ALA A 45 -16.01 29.08 -11.47
C ALA A 45 -17.12 28.12 -11.96
N GLU A 46 -18.30 28.64 -12.27
CA GLU A 46 -19.43 27.89 -12.85
C GLU A 46 -19.09 27.23 -14.20
N ALA A 47 -18.27 27.86 -15.05
CA ALA A 47 -17.86 27.27 -16.33
C ALA A 47 -16.83 26.16 -16.13
N VAL A 48 -15.88 26.34 -15.22
CA VAL A 48 -14.92 25.28 -14.83
C VAL A 48 -15.67 24.11 -14.19
N GLU A 49 -16.63 24.38 -13.30
CA GLU A 49 -17.49 23.38 -12.69
C GLU A 49 -18.33 22.63 -13.73
N HIS A 50 -18.95 23.33 -14.68
CA HIS A 50 -19.70 22.72 -15.79
C HIS A 50 -18.83 21.86 -16.72
N ILE A 51 -17.51 22.07 -16.78
CA ILE A 51 -16.56 21.22 -17.51
C ILE A 51 -16.15 19.99 -16.67
N LEU A 52 -16.07 20.13 -15.33
CA LEU A 52 -15.63 19.07 -14.42
C LEU A 52 -16.76 18.13 -13.93
N ILE A 53 -18.01 18.62 -13.88
CA ILE A 53 -19.18 17.89 -13.36
C ILE A 53 -19.92 17.10 -14.44
N THR A 54 -19.75 17.39 -15.74
CA THR A 54 -20.52 16.69 -16.77
C THR A 54 -20.06 15.25 -17.01
N ASP A 55 -21.07 14.39 -17.08
CA ASP A 55 -21.05 12.93 -17.21
C ASP A 55 -20.50 12.10 -16.03
N GLU A 56 -21.09 10.91 -15.92
CA GLU A 56 -20.58 9.80 -15.13
C GLU A 56 -19.35 9.19 -15.83
N TRP A 57 -18.87 8.01 -15.41
CA TRP A 57 -17.73 7.37 -16.06
C TRP A 57 -18.00 6.90 -17.50
N TYR A 58 -19.27 6.93 -17.90
CA TYR A 58 -19.80 6.72 -19.24
C TYR A 58 -20.65 7.94 -19.62
N CYS A 59 -20.57 8.40 -20.87
CA CYS A 59 -21.42 9.48 -21.34
C CYS A 59 -22.86 8.99 -21.50
N LYS A 60 -23.84 9.64 -20.85
CA LYS A 60 -25.25 9.23 -20.96
C LYS A 60 -25.90 9.62 -22.28
N SER A 61 -25.30 10.57 -23.00
CA SER A 61 -25.73 11.01 -24.33
C SER A 61 -25.18 10.04 -25.40
N CYS A 62 -23.88 10.10 -25.71
CA CYS A 62 -23.30 9.33 -26.81
C CYS A 62 -22.88 7.88 -26.48
N GLY A 63 -23.07 7.41 -25.24
CA GLY A 63 -22.70 6.06 -24.77
C GLY A 63 -21.20 5.73 -24.74
N ASN A 64 -20.34 6.63 -25.25
CA ASN A 64 -18.92 6.39 -25.48
C ASN A 64 -18.06 6.98 -24.34
N THR A 65 -16.82 6.50 -24.20
CA THR A 65 -15.92 6.86 -23.09
C THR A 65 -14.50 7.23 -23.50
N ASP A 66 -14.16 7.03 -24.78
CA ASP A 66 -12.78 7.16 -25.30
C ASP A 66 -12.63 8.32 -26.30
N LEU A 67 -13.75 8.88 -26.79
CA LEU A 67 -13.77 10.12 -27.55
C LEU A 67 -13.36 11.32 -26.68
N LYS A 68 -12.74 12.35 -27.29
CA LYS A 68 -12.32 13.57 -26.56
C LYS A 68 -13.52 14.41 -26.11
N MET A 69 -14.46 14.64 -27.03
CA MET A 69 -15.68 15.40 -26.84
C MET A 69 -16.90 14.51 -27.13
N CYS A 70 -18.02 14.76 -26.47
CA CYS A 70 -19.31 14.19 -26.80
C CYS A 70 -19.84 14.82 -28.11
N PRO A 71 -20.16 14.02 -29.15
CA PRO A 71 -20.67 14.55 -30.42
C PRO A 71 -22.06 15.20 -30.32
N GLU A 72 -22.83 14.89 -29.26
CA GLU A 72 -24.20 15.40 -29.08
C GLU A 72 -24.25 16.67 -28.22
N THR A 73 -23.39 16.79 -27.20
CA THR A 73 -23.42 17.91 -26.24
C THR A 73 -22.29 18.92 -26.45
N GLY A 74 -21.28 18.59 -27.26
CA GLY A 74 -20.10 19.44 -27.47
C GLY A 74 -19.20 19.60 -26.23
N LYS A 75 -19.37 18.76 -25.19
CA LYS A 75 -18.61 18.82 -23.94
C LYS A 75 -17.50 17.76 -23.88
N PRO A 76 -16.39 18.00 -23.15
CA PRO A 76 -15.33 17.01 -23.02
C PRO A 76 -15.77 15.82 -22.16
N HIS A 77 -15.31 14.61 -22.49
CA HIS A 77 -15.57 13.45 -21.63
C HIS A 77 -14.66 13.43 -20.42
N ARG A 78 -15.25 13.32 -19.23
CA ARG A 78 -14.52 13.22 -17.96
C ARG A 78 -13.45 12.12 -17.94
N ARG A 79 -13.70 10.96 -18.56
CA ARG A 79 -12.71 9.87 -18.69
C ARG A 79 -11.48 10.28 -19.53
N HIS A 80 -11.66 11.13 -20.54
CA HIS A 80 -10.55 11.69 -21.33
C HIS A 80 -9.72 12.68 -20.50
N LEU A 81 -10.38 13.65 -19.85
CA LEU A 81 -9.72 14.63 -18.96
C LEU A 81 -8.89 13.94 -17.87
N VAL A 82 -9.45 12.91 -17.22
CA VAL A 82 -8.78 12.15 -16.15
C VAL A 82 -7.57 11.37 -16.67
N ARG A 83 -7.61 10.81 -17.89
CA ARG A 83 -6.43 10.18 -18.53
C ARG A 83 -5.32 11.20 -18.80
N VAL A 84 -5.65 12.34 -19.41
CA VAL A 84 -4.65 13.39 -19.72
C VAL A 84 -4.00 13.93 -18.44
N ALA A 85 -4.80 14.18 -17.39
CA ALA A 85 -4.29 14.53 -16.06
C ALA A 85 -3.41 13.43 -15.43
N GLN A 86 -3.77 12.16 -15.60
CA GLN A 86 -2.97 11.03 -15.13
C GLN A 86 -1.62 10.93 -15.85
N GLU A 87 -1.57 11.20 -17.17
CA GLU A 87 -0.32 11.20 -17.94
C GLU A 87 0.59 12.38 -17.59
N ILE A 88 0.05 13.58 -17.38
CA ILE A 88 0.81 14.75 -16.88
C ILE A 88 1.47 14.42 -15.54
N LEU A 89 0.69 13.91 -14.57
CA LEU A 89 1.23 13.51 -13.26
C LEU A 89 2.24 12.35 -13.36
N ARG A 90 2.12 11.46 -14.35
CA ARG A 90 3.07 10.36 -14.60
C ARG A 90 4.41 10.90 -15.11
N LEU A 91 4.40 11.87 -16.02
CA LEU A 91 5.59 12.49 -16.57
C LEU A 91 6.33 13.32 -15.51
N VAL A 92 5.62 14.24 -14.82
CA VAL A 92 6.20 15.01 -13.69
C VAL A 92 6.72 14.08 -12.61
N GLY A 93 5.95 13.03 -12.28
CA GLY A 93 6.35 12.00 -11.32
C GLY A 93 7.65 11.31 -11.70
N SER A 94 7.81 10.87 -12.96
CA SER A 94 8.99 10.11 -13.41
C SER A 94 10.32 10.85 -13.23
N LYS A 95 10.33 12.18 -13.31
CA LYS A 95 11.51 13.02 -13.08
C LYS A 95 11.72 13.42 -11.62
N THR A 96 10.67 13.39 -10.81
CA THR A 96 10.73 13.80 -9.39
C THR A 96 10.85 12.62 -8.41
N GLY A 97 10.62 11.38 -8.87
CA GLY A 97 11.04 10.14 -8.20
C GLY A 97 10.45 8.88 -8.85
N GLN A 98 11.14 7.73 -8.73
CA GLN A 98 10.68 6.44 -9.28
C GLN A 98 9.20 6.14 -8.94
N ILE A 99 8.44 5.67 -9.91
CA ILE A 99 6.99 5.45 -9.77
C ILE A 99 6.72 4.05 -9.22
N VAL A 100 6.03 3.93 -8.08
CA VAL A 100 5.53 2.66 -7.57
C VAL A 100 4.07 2.50 -7.99
N VAL A 101 3.86 1.70 -9.04
CA VAL A 101 2.52 1.18 -9.36
C VAL A 101 2.16 0.14 -8.29
N ARG A 102 1.68 0.60 -7.13
CA ARG A 102 0.82 -0.25 -6.31
C ARG A 102 -0.51 -0.40 -7.08
N PRO A 103 -0.99 -1.62 -7.36
CA PRO A 103 -2.33 -1.78 -7.90
C PRO A 103 -3.32 -1.12 -6.91
N PRO A 104 -4.29 -0.34 -7.40
CA PRO A 104 -5.30 0.25 -6.52
C PRO A 104 -6.11 -0.88 -5.88
N ASN A 105 -6.43 -0.76 -4.59
CA ASN A 105 -7.47 -1.59 -4.00
C ASN A 105 -8.72 -1.51 -4.90
N LEU A 106 -9.35 -2.64 -5.24
CA LEU A 106 -10.43 -2.69 -6.23
C LEU A 106 -11.59 -1.73 -5.88
N THR A 107 -11.83 -1.48 -4.59
CA THR A 107 -12.76 -0.48 -4.06
C THR A 107 -12.47 0.97 -4.48
N ALA A 108 -11.21 1.32 -4.77
CA ALA A 108 -10.79 2.62 -5.29
C ALA A 108 -10.90 2.69 -6.83
N SER A 109 -10.63 1.57 -7.52
CA SER A 109 -10.88 1.42 -8.96
C SER A 109 -12.38 1.62 -9.28
N MET A 110 -13.25 0.95 -8.51
CA MET A 110 -14.72 1.10 -8.56
C MET A 110 -15.24 2.52 -8.24
N ASN A 111 -14.38 3.43 -7.77
CA ASN A 111 -14.71 4.85 -7.51
C ASN A 111 -14.13 5.81 -8.56
N GLY A 112 -13.45 5.32 -9.59
CA GLY A 112 -12.67 6.16 -10.52
C GLY A 112 -11.49 6.88 -9.86
N ARG A 113 -11.15 6.55 -8.60
CA ARG A 113 -10.10 7.20 -7.80
C ARG A 113 -8.78 6.43 -7.91
N SER A 114 -8.20 6.42 -9.11
CA SER A 114 -6.84 5.90 -9.34
C SER A 114 -5.81 6.68 -8.52
N ARG A 115 -5.25 6.05 -7.49
CA ARG A 115 -4.23 6.63 -6.59
C ARG A 115 -2.90 5.87 -6.70
N LEU A 116 -2.10 6.23 -7.70
CA LEU A 116 -0.71 5.76 -7.84
C LEU A 116 0.23 6.56 -6.90
N ARG A 117 1.43 6.04 -6.60
CA ARG A 117 2.40 6.70 -5.70
C ARG A 117 3.83 6.65 -6.26
N SER A 118 4.59 7.74 -6.21
CA SER A 118 6.05 7.65 -6.37
C SER A 118 6.73 7.20 -5.07
N GLN A 119 7.94 6.66 -5.15
CA GLN A 119 8.79 6.37 -4.00
C GLN A 119 9.05 7.63 -3.16
N ARG A 120 9.20 8.78 -3.83
CA ARG A 120 9.28 10.13 -3.22
C ARG A 120 7.89 10.72 -2.91
N ARG A 121 6.97 9.86 -2.44
CA ARG A 121 5.65 10.17 -1.84
C ARG A 121 4.68 11.03 -2.66
N ILE A 122 4.89 11.23 -3.96
CA ILE A 122 3.88 11.89 -4.81
C ILE A 122 2.66 10.98 -4.96
N THR A 123 1.54 11.36 -4.36
CA THR A 123 0.23 10.76 -4.66
C THR A 123 -0.30 11.31 -5.96
N MET A 124 -0.41 10.47 -6.99
CA MET A 124 -1.15 10.82 -8.20
C MET A 124 -2.64 10.76 -7.89
N ASN A 125 -3.36 11.85 -8.09
CA ASN A 125 -4.81 11.94 -7.95
C ASN A 125 -5.32 12.83 -9.09
N PRO A 126 -5.55 12.29 -10.29
CA PRO A 126 -5.84 13.10 -11.48
C PRO A 126 -7.09 13.98 -11.32
N HIS A 127 -8.07 13.52 -10.54
CA HIS A 127 -9.23 14.34 -10.16
C HIS A 127 -8.86 15.60 -9.35
N ALA A 128 -7.87 15.52 -8.45
CA ALA A 128 -7.41 16.70 -7.73
C ALA A 128 -6.63 17.67 -8.64
N LEU A 129 -5.87 17.17 -9.62
CA LEU A 129 -5.21 18.05 -10.61
C LEU A 129 -6.25 18.83 -11.43
N LEU A 130 -7.32 18.18 -11.86
CA LEU A 130 -8.43 18.84 -12.56
C LEU A 130 -9.16 19.85 -11.65
N LEU A 131 -9.40 19.50 -10.37
CA LEU A 131 -10.00 20.41 -9.38
C LEU A 131 -9.10 21.61 -9.03
N ALA A 132 -7.78 21.56 -9.26
CA ALA A 132 -6.91 22.72 -9.04
C ALA A 132 -7.31 23.91 -9.90
N TYR A 133 -7.78 23.69 -11.14
CA TYR A 133 -8.30 24.75 -12.01
C TYR A 133 -9.55 25.43 -11.42
N TYR A 134 -10.36 24.72 -10.64
CA TYR A 134 -11.53 25.27 -9.95
C TYR A 134 -11.11 26.04 -8.69
N TYR A 135 -10.33 25.41 -7.81
CA TYR A 135 -9.85 26.04 -6.57
C TYR A 135 -8.94 27.26 -6.80
N ALA A 136 -8.30 27.38 -7.96
CA ALA A 136 -7.50 28.54 -8.32
C ALA A 136 -8.33 29.81 -8.59
N VAL A 137 -9.60 29.66 -8.99
CA VAL A 137 -10.50 30.79 -9.33
C VAL A 137 -11.52 31.10 -8.24
N LEU A 138 -11.84 30.16 -7.35
CA LEU A 138 -12.78 30.40 -6.26
C LEU A 138 -12.36 31.56 -5.33
N PRO A 139 -13.31 32.39 -4.86
CA PRO A 139 -13.02 33.46 -3.92
C PRO A 139 -12.58 32.91 -2.56
N SER A 140 -11.66 33.61 -1.90
CA SER A 140 -11.04 33.24 -0.61
C SER A 140 -11.99 33.16 0.61
N ASN A 141 -13.28 33.38 0.40
CA ASN A 141 -14.34 33.26 1.42
C ASN A 141 -14.98 31.86 1.45
N GLU A 142 -14.87 31.07 0.37
CA GLU A 142 -15.57 29.77 0.24
C GLU A 142 -14.65 28.57 0.55
N VAL A 143 -13.34 28.75 0.37
CA VAL A 143 -12.31 27.72 0.57
C VAL A 143 -11.15 28.32 1.36
N ASP A 144 -10.43 27.50 2.14
CA ASP A 144 -9.22 27.92 2.85
C ASP A 144 -8.24 28.60 1.87
N GLY A 145 -7.88 29.86 2.13
CA GLY A 145 -7.00 30.64 1.27
C GLY A 145 -5.69 29.93 0.93
N LEU A 146 -5.16 29.08 1.84
CA LEU A 146 -3.96 28.29 1.55
C LEU A 146 -4.18 27.25 0.44
N ILE A 147 -5.38 26.69 0.28
CA ILE A 147 -5.68 25.80 -0.87
C ILE A 147 -5.80 26.61 -2.15
N SER A 148 -6.47 27.76 -2.13
CA SER A 148 -6.57 28.62 -3.33
C SER A 148 -5.18 29.09 -3.76
N GLU A 149 -4.33 29.53 -2.83
CA GLU A 149 -2.93 29.85 -3.07
C GLU A 149 -2.15 28.65 -3.65
N CYS A 150 -2.24 27.45 -3.04
CA CYS A 150 -1.61 26.23 -3.57
C CYS A 150 -2.07 25.90 -4.99
N ALA A 151 -3.37 26.01 -5.27
CA ALA A 151 -3.97 25.70 -6.56
C ALA A 151 -3.54 26.70 -7.63
N GLN A 152 -3.57 28.00 -7.33
CA GLN A 152 -3.04 29.06 -8.20
C GLN A 152 -1.58 28.79 -8.55
N HIS A 153 -0.72 28.50 -7.57
CA HIS A 153 0.70 28.25 -7.84
C HIS A 153 0.92 27.03 -8.74
N LEU A 154 0.18 25.94 -8.47
CA LEU A 154 0.25 24.73 -9.28
C LEU A 154 -0.14 25.00 -10.74
N VAL A 155 -1.22 25.75 -10.97
CA VAL A 155 -1.71 26.02 -12.33
C VAL A 155 -0.87 27.08 -13.05
N GLU A 156 -0.34 28.09 -12.35
CA GLU A 156 0.68 29.03 -12.86
C GLU A 156 1.93 28.28 -13.39
N LEU A 157 2.45 27.32 -12.61
CA LEU A 157 3.61 26.53 -13.00
C LEU A 157 3.32 25.58 -14.18
N LEU A 158 2.10 25.03 -14.26
CA LEU A 158 1.68 24.19 -15.40
C LEU A 158 1.54 25.03 -16.67
N GLU A 159 1.00 26.24 -16.59
CA GLU A 159 0.93 27.14 -17.74
C GLU A 159 2.33 27.50 -18.26
N GLN A 160 3.30 27.73 -17.36
CA GLN A 160 4.70 27.91 -17.74
C GLN A 160 5.31 26.67 -18.42
N LEU A 161 4.99 25.44 -17.99
CA LEU A 161 5.39 24.23 -18.74
C LEU A 161 4.75 24.17 -20.13
N LYS A 162 3.49 24.61 -20.27
CA LYS A 162 2.77 24.62 -21.55
C LYS A 162 3.46 25.55 -22.55
N VAL A 163 3.78 26.78 -22.12
CA VAL A 163 4.46 27.79 -22.94
C VAL A 163 5.90 27.34 -23.25
N TYR A 164 6.71 27.08 -22.22
CA TYR A 164 8.13 26.76 -22.38
C TYR A 164 8.35 25.44 -23.15
N GLY A 165 7.58 24.40 -22.85
CA GLY A 165 7.61 23.12 -23.57
C GLY A 165 7.07 23.16 -25.00
N SER A 166 6.73 24.35 -25.53
CA SER A 166 6.42 24.55 -26.95
C SER A 166 7.52 25.23 -27.76
N GLN A 167 8.63 25.60 -27.13
CA GLN A 167 9.81 26.16 -27.79
C GLN A 167 10.63 25.05 -28.50
N GLU A 168 11.31 25.41 -29.59
CA GLU A 168 12.11 24.45 -30.38
C GLU A 168 13.34 23.98 -29.60
N GLU A 169 14.01 24.89 -28.91
CA GLU A 169 15.06 24.62 -27.91
C GLU A 169 14.48 24.75 -26.50
N VAL A 170 14.91 23.87 -25.59
CA VAL A 170 14.45 23.80 -24.19
C VAL A 170 15.64 23.33 -23.35
N ASP A 171 16.05 24.16 -22.38
CA ASP A 171 17.18 23.92 -21.49
C ASP A 171 16.85 22.83 -20.46
N GLU A 172 17.75 21.84 -20.35
CA GLU A 172 17.57 20.67 -19.48
C GLU A 172 17.61 21.04 -17.99
N GLN A 173 18.36 22.08 -17.59
CA GLN A 173 18.48 22.51 -16.19
C GLN A 173 17.24 23.28 -15.74
N TYR A 174 16.75 24.23 -16.55
CA TYR A 174 15.52 24.96 -16.25
C TYR A 174 14.29 24.05 -16.33
N ALA A 175 14.24 23.13 -17.31
CA ALA A 175 13.21 22.09 -17.36
C ALA A 175 13.20 21.19 -16.10
N ALA A 176 14.37 20.77 -15.60
CA ALA A 176 14.47 19.99 -14.37
C ALA A 176 14.02 20.79 -13.13
N ALA A 177 14.37 22.08 -13.04
CA ALA A 177 13.96 22.95 -11.94
C ALA A 177 12.43 23.18 -11.91
N LEU A 178 11.80 23.45 -13.07
CA LEU A 178 10.35 23.59 -13.18
C LEU A 178 9.62 22.30 -12.79
N LEU A 179 10.06 21.14 -13.30
CA LEU A 179 9.47 19.84 -12.93
C LEU A 179 9.61 19.56 -11.42
N SER A 180 10.72 19.95 -10.80
CA SER A 180 10.93 19.83 -9.34
C SER A 180 9.97 20.72 -8.54
N SER A 181 9.84 22.00 -8.89
CA SER A 181 8.94 22.95 -8.20
C SER A 181 7.45 22.56 -8.34
N ILE A 182 7.05 22.00 -9.49
CA ILE A 182 5.71 21.42 -9.67
C ILE A 182 5.55 20.16 -8.81
N GLY A 183 6.57 19.30 -8.73
CA GLY A 183 6.56 18.11 -7.89
C GLY A 183 6.36 18.41 -6.40
N THR A 184 6.99 19.47 -5.87
CA THR A 184 6.83 19.89 -4.48
C THR A 184 5.49 20.61 -4.23
N THR A 185 5.10 21.53 -5.12
CA THR A 185 3.81 22.24 -5.04
C THR A 185 2.63 21.28 -5.12
N TRP A 186 2.70 20.27 -6.00
CA TRP A 186 1.71 19.20 -6.12
C TRP A 186 1.59 18.35 -4.85
N GLN A 187 2.69 18.08 -4.13
CA GLN A 187 2.63 17.29 -2.89
C GLN A 187 1.81 17.99 -1.80
N GLU A 188 2.08 19.26 -1.51
CA GLU A 188 1.32 19.98 -0.46
C GLU A 188 -0.11 20.27 -0.91
N TYR A 189 -0.35 20.63 -2.19
CA TYR A 189 -1.72 20.77 -2.71
C TYR A 189 -2.53 19.47 -2.58
N SER A 190 -1.99 18.33 -3.07
CA SER A 190 -2.72 17.05 -3.08
C SER A 190 -2.93 16.44 -1.70
N LYS A 191 -2.08 16.81 -0.72
CA LYS A 191 -2.25 16.53 0.71
C LYS A 191 -3.36 17.39 1.32
N LYS A 192 -3.35 18.70 1.11
CA LYS A 192 -4.36 19.62 1.68
C LYS A 192 -5.74 19.43 1.07
N ALA A 193 -5.84 19.15 -0.22
CA ALA A 193 -7.09 18.75 -0.90
C ALA A 193 -7.63 17.36 -0.49
N ALA A 194 -7.02 16.70 0.52
CA ALA A 194 -7.44 15.41 1.05
C ALA A 194 -7.60 15.39 2.59
N GLU A 195 -7.38 16.51 3.29
CA GLU A 195 -7.54 16.67 4.74
C GLU A 195 -8.79 17.51 5.04
N ASP A 196 -9.57 17.16 6.06
CA ASP A 196 -10.76 17.94 6.46
C ASP A 196 -10.33 19.25 7.16
N LEU A 197 -10.28 20.34 6.38
CA LEU A 197 -9.55 21.59 6.67
C LEU A 197 -9.97 22.29 7.97
N ARG A 198 -11.20 22.04 8.46
CA ARG A 198 -11.72 22.60 9.72
C ARG A 198 -10.95 22.12 10.97
N SER A 199 -9.96 21.24 10.81
CA SER A 199 -9.16 20.64 11.88
C SER A 199 -7.71 21.17 12.00
N LEU A 200 -7.20 21.95 11.04
CA LEU A 200 -5.78 22.31 10.96
C LEU A 200 -5.34 23.34 12.00
N LYS A 201 -4.20 23.09 12.67
CA LYS A 201 -3.65 23.97 13.71
C LYS A 201 -2.64 24.97 13.14
N GLY A 202 -2.37 26.05 13.88
CA GLY A 202 -1.48 27.15 13.47
C GLY A 202 0.02 26.80 13.32
N ALA A 203 0.43 25.57 13.63
CA ALA A 203 1.75 25.06 13.30
C ALA A 203 1.79 24.56 11.83
N ASP A 204 0.82 23.73 11.45
CA ASP A 204 0.74 23.10 10.12
C ASP A 204 0.60 24.12 9.00
N ARG A 205 -0.16 25.21 9.24
CA ARG A 205 -0.32 26.33 8.29
C ARG A 205 1.01 27.06 8.04
N ARG A 206 1.86 27.24 9.06
CA ARG A 206 3.18 27.87 8.92
C ARG A 206 4.16 26.96 8.17
N ALA A 207 4.15 25.67 8.45
CA ALA A 207 4.94 24.69 7.70
C ALA A 207 4.54 24.68 6.20
N CYS A 208 3.24 24.65 5.89
CA CYS A 208 2.73 24.71 4.52
C CYS A 208 3.21 25.97 3.77
N ARG A 209 3.11 27.15 4.41
CA ARG A 209 3.59 28.43 3.84
C ARG A 209 5.10 28.42 3.59
N SER A 210 5.92 27.84 4.47
CA SER A 210 7.37 27.73 4.25
C SER A 210 7.75 26.83 3.06
N VAL A 211 7.00 25.76 2.79
CA VAL A 211 7.22 24.88 1.62
C VAL A 211 6.83 25.61 0.32
N LEU A 212 5.71 26.33 0.31
CA LEU A 212 5.31 27.19 -0.82
C LEU A 212 6.37 28.26 -1.11
N VAL A 213 6.82 28.99 -0.08
CA VAL A 213 7.90 29.99 -0.19
C VAL A 213 9.14 29.36 -0.82
N LYS A 214 9.58 28.19 -0.33
CA LYS A 214 10.76 27.51 -0.87
C LYS A 214 10.60 27.12 -2.34
N GLY A 215 9.48 26.48 -2.72
CA GLY A 215 9.21 26.11 -4.12
C GLY A 215 9.08 27.31 -5.07
N THR A 216 8.53 28.43 -4.57
CA THR A 216 8.46 29.70 -5.31
C THR A 216 9.85 30.33 -5.46
N LYS A 217 10.68 30.35 -4.41
CA LYS A 217 12.08 30.83 -4.48
C LYS A 217 12.91 30.00 -5.46
N GLU A 218 12.82 28.67 -5.42
CA GLU A 218 13.51 27.76 -6.34
C GLU A 218 13.10 28.01 -7.81
N ALA A 219 11.80 28.18 -8.09
CA ALA A 219 11.31 28.52 -9.42
C ALA A 219 11.78 29.93 -9.88
N TYR A 220 11.79 30.92 -8.98
CA TYR A 220 12.19 32.30 -9.27
C TYR A 220 13.68 32.40 -9.64
N VAL A 221 14.56 31.75 -8.88
CA VAL A 221 16.01 31.70 -9.18
C VAL A 221 16.25 31.05 -10.55
N ALA A 222 15.59 29.91 -10.81
CA ALA A 222 15.77 29.18 -12.06
C ALA A 222 15.23 29.95 -13.29
N ALA A 223 14.04 30.54 -13.18
CA ALA A 223 13.45 31.35 -14.25
C ALA A 223 14.24 32.63 -14.53
N SER A 224 14.82 33.24 -13.49
CA SER A 224 15.67 34.44 -13.64
C SER A 224 17.00 34.11 -14.33
N ARG A 225 17.61 32.95 -14.04
CA ARG A 225 18.79 32.45 -14.77
C ARG A 225 18.49 32.20 -16.25
N GLU A 226 17.36 31.57 -16.57
CA GLU A 226 16.96 31.35 -17.97
C GLU A 226 16.64 32.67 -18.69
N LEU A 227 16.07 33.66 -17.99
CA LEU A 227 15.79 34.98 -18.54
C LEU A 227 17.07 35.79 -18.84
N ARG A 228 18.18 35.54 -18.13
CA ARG A 228 19.51 36.08 -18.50
C ARG A 228 19.99 35.53 -19.84
N LYS A 229 19.81 34.22 -20.09
CA LYS A 229 20.14 33.58 -21.40
C LYS A 229 19.23 34.06 -22.52
N THR A 230 17.94 34.29 -22.23
CA THR A 230 16.89 34.60 -23.22
C THR A 230 16.18 35.93 -22.95
N PRO A 231 16.90 37.07 -22.90
CA PRO A 231 16.36 38.34 -22.39
C PRO A 231 15.22 38.94 -23.24
N SER A 232 15.05 38.48 -24.48
CA SER A 232 13.94 38.84 -25.38
C SER A 232 12.61 38.11 -25.06
N ASN A 233 12.63 37.06 -24.25
CA ASN A 233 11.45 36.24 -23.93
C ASN A 233 10.46 37.00 -23.03
N LYS A 234 9.35 37.46 -23.62
CA LYS A 234 8.30 38.23 -22.92
C LYS A 234 7.51 37.42 -21.91
N ASP A 235 7.25 36.14 -22.21
CA ASP A 235 6.40 35.29 -21.38
C ASP A 235 7.15 34.87 -20.11
N LEU A 236 8.43 34.50 -20.27
CA LEU A 236 9.33 34.24 -19.15
C LEU A 236 9.55 35.48 -18.27
N ARG A 237 9.62 36.68 -18.86
CA ARG A 237 9.69 37.94 -18.10
C ARG A 237 8.42 38.19 -17.28
N SER A 238 7.24 37.96 -17.87
CA SER A 238 5.96 38.04 -17.17
C SER A 238 5.86 37.01 -16.03
N PHE A 239 6.32 35.77 -16.27
CA PHE A 239 6.36 34.72 -15.26
C PHE A 239 7.31 35.04 -14.08
N VAL A 240 8.50 35.58 -14.35
CA VAL A 240 9.43 36.07 -13.31
C VAL A 240 8.79 37.21 -12.49
N GLY A 241 8.04 38.11 -13.13
CA GLY A 241 7.26 39.15 -12.44
C GLY A 241 6.18 38.57 -11.53
N LEU A 242 5.37 37.63 -12.02
CA LEU A 242 4.35 36.94 -11.23
C LEU A 242 4.94 36.20 -10.01
N LEU A 243 6.11 35.57 -10.15
CA LEU A 243 6.81 34.94 -9.04
C LEU A 243 7.35 35.97 -8.02
N HIS A 244 7.82 37.14 -8.47
CA HIS A 244 8.28 38.23 -7.59
C HIS A 244 7.12 38.83 -6.78
N ASP A 245 6.03 39.20 -7.45
CA ASP A 245 4.77 39.66 -6.84
C ASP A 245 4.20 38.62 -5.86
N ARG A 246 4.42 37.32 -6.12
CA ARG A 246 4.00 36.23 -5.25
C ARG A 246 4.90 36.08 -4.03
N LEU A 247 6.22 36.21 -4.19
CA LEU A 247 7.17 36.18 -3.07
C LEU A 247 6.98 37.37 -2.12
N SER A 248 6.76 38.57 -2.63
CA SER A 248 6.53 39.77 -1.81
C SER A 248 5.24 39.71 -0.97
N ARG A 249 4.25 38.89 -1.35
CA ARG A 249 3.08 38.55 -0.51
C ARG A 249 3.34 37.44 0.51
N LEU A 250 4.34 36.57 0.27
CA LEU A 250 4.57 35.36 1.05
C LEU A 250 5.71 35.46 2.08
N THR A 251 6.75 36.25 1.83
CA THR A 251 7.92 36.46 2.72
C THR A 251 7.97 37.86 3.32
N SER A 252 8.99 38.15 4.15
CA SER A 252 9.33 39.54 4.46
C SER A 252 9.98 40.23 3.24
N GLN A 253 10.08 41.56 3.27
CA GLN A 253 10.85 42.32 2.28
C GLN A 253 12.37 42.11 2.46
N GLU A 254 12.84 41.81 3.66
CA GLU A 254 14.24 41.58 3.99
C GLU A 254 14.71 40.24 3.38
N ASP A 255 13.93 39.16 3.57
CA ASP A 255 14.12 37.83 2.97
C ASP A 255 14.17 37.84 1.43
N LEU A 256 13.58 38.88 0.81
CA LEU A 256 13.45 39.06 -0.62
C LEU A 256 14.63 39.90 -1.16
N ASN A 257 14.99 40.97 -0.45
CA ASN A 257 16.18 41.77 -0.74
C ASN A 257 17.47 40.92 -0.62
N GLU A 258 17.56 40.03 0.36
CA GLU A 258 18.68 39.08 0.54
C GLU A 258 18.76 38.06 -0.61
N LEU A 259 17.61 37.57 -1.10
CA LEU A 259 17.55 36.68 -2.26
C LEU A 259 18.01 37.42 -3.53
N GLU A 260 17.59 38.66 -3.73
CA GLU A 260 18.08 39.47 -4.86
C GLU A 260 19.58 39.81 -4.75
N ALA A 261 20.11 40.01 -3.54
CA ALA A 261 21.53 40.26 -3.32
C ALA A 261 22.39 39.03 -3.68
N THR A 262 22.08 37.88 -3.11
CA THR A 262 22.78 36.61 -3.39
C THR A 262 22.70 36.21 -4.88
N MET A 263 21.57 36.49 -5.55
CA MET A 263 21.44 36.30 -7.01
C MET A 263 22.28 37.27 -7.86
N ARG A 264 22.64 38.46 -7.33
CA ARG A 264 23.54 39.43 -7.98
C ARG A 264 25.02 39.12 -7.71
N GLU A 265 25.33 38.52 -6.57
CA GLU A 265 26.69 38.07 -6.21
C GLU A 265 27.09 36.86 -7.07
N ALA A 266 26.27 35.80 -7.08
CA ALA A 266 26.49 34.63 -7.94
C ALA A 266 26.54 34.99 -9.45
N GLN A 267 25.89 36.07 -9.88
CA GLN A 267 26.01 36.57 -11.26
C GLN A 267 27.41 37.09 -11.57
N ARG A 268 28.08 37.77 -10.63
CA ARG A 268 29.44 38.28 -10.83
C ARG A 268 30.44 37.13 -10.94
N GLU A 269 30.26 36.10 -10.11
CA GLU A 269 31.07 34.87 -10.15
C GLU A 269 30.88 34.13 -11.48
N GLU A 270 29.62 33.95 -11.93
CA GLU A 270 29.28 33.40 -13.26
C GLU A 270 29.94 34.24 -14.39
N GLU A 271 29.85 35.57 -14.34
CA GLU A 271 30.44 36.50 -15.32
C GLU A 271 31.97 36.61 -15.28
N GLU A 272 32.63 36.29 -14.17
CA GLU A 272 34.10 36.24 -14.07
C GLU A 272 34.64 34.90 -14.57
N GLU A 273 33.94 33.79 -14.29
CA GLU A 273 34.26 32.47 -14.87
C GLU A 273 34.08 32.43 -16.40
N GLU A 274 33.05 33.07 -16.96
CA GLU A 274 32.90 33.09 -18.43
C GLU A 274 34.02 33.87 -19.11
N LYS A 275 34.46 35.01 -18.55
CA LYS A 275 35.61 35.77 -19.07
C LYS A 275 36.92 34.96 -19.00
N ALA A 276 37.10 34.12 -17.98
CA ALA A 276 38.23 33.19 -17.93
C ALA A 276 38.18 32.16 -19.07
N LYS A 277 37.00 31.56 -19.31
CA LYS A 277 36.77 30.55 -20.36
C LYS A 277 36.78 31.13 -21.78
N GLU A 278 36.49 32.42 -21.94
CA GLU A 278 36.55 33.13 -23.23
C GLU A 278 38.01 33.38 -23.64
N ASN A 279 38.87 33.80 -22.70
CA ASN A 279 40.32 33.88 -22.91
C ASN A 279 40.95 32.52 -23.31
N GLU A 280 40.44 31.40 -22.77
CA GLU A 280 40.88 30.04 -23.20
C GLU A 280 40.37 29.65 -24.60
N ARG A 281 39.31 30.30 -25.10
CA ARG A 281 38.68 29.99 -26.40
C ARG A 281 39.25 30.78 -27.57
N GLU A 282 39.79 31.98 -27.38
CA GLU A 282 40.46 32.73 -28.46
C GLU A 282 41.69 31.99 -29.04
N VAL A 283 42.29 31.06 -28.28
CA VAL A 283 43.38 30.17 -28.72
C VAL A 283 42.86 28.96 -29.54
N GLY A 284 41.54 28.79 -29.64
CA GLY A 284 40.87 27.49 -29.75
C GLY A 284 40.17 27.15 -31.08
N LYS A 285 40.74 27.49 -32.24
CA LYS A 285 40.25 27.17 -33.62
C LYS A 285 39.05 28.04 -34.06
N ASP A 286 38.92 28.50 -35.29
CA ASP A 286 39.61 28.20 -36.55
C ASP A 286 39.40 26.76 -37.11
N LYS A 287 38.11 26.41 -37.35
CA LYS A 287 37.67 25.56 -38.50
C LYS A 287 36.15 25.43 -38.65
N GLU A 288 35.70 25.49 -39.91
CA GLU A 288 34.55 24.77 -40.55
C GLU A 288 33.18 24.80 -39.80
N ARG A 289 32.17 25.65 -40.12
CA ARG A 289 31.37 25.96 -41.34
C ARG A 289 30.36 24.90 -41.84
N GLU A 290 29.12 25.37 -42.05
CA GLU A 290 28.09 24.92 -43.03
C GLU A 290 27.49 23.50 -42.82
N ALA A 291 26.24 23.15 -43.19
CA ALA A 291 25.06 23.80 -43.81
C ALA A 291 23.80 23.05 -43.29
N SER A 292 22.64 23.60 -42.89
CA SER A 292 21.69 24.60 -43.42
C SER A 292 20.50 24.05 -44.27
N ALA A 293 19.29 24.20 -43.70
CA ALA A 293 18.00 24.51 -44.37
C ALA A 293 17.05 23.39 -44.94
N PRO A 294 15.72 23.69 -45.13
CA PRO A 294 14.63 22.68 -45.26
C PRO A 294 13.67 22.92 -46.45
N GLN A 295 12.48 22.23 -46.52
CA GLN A 295 11.13 22.85 -46.72
C GLN A 295 9.90 21.91 -47.02
N LYS A 296 8.76 22.23 -46.37
CA LYS A 296 7.35 22.34 -46.87
C LYS A 296 6.44 21.13 -47.28
N THR A 297 5.14 21.43 -47.12
CA THR A 297 3.85 20.71 -47.42
C THR A 297 3.19 21.36 -48.71
N PRO A 298 1.87 21.26 -49.12
CA PRO A 298 0.65 20.66 -48.48
C PRO A 298 -0.51 20.05 -49.37
N ALA A 299 -1.52 19.45 -48.70
CA ALA A 299 -2.99 19.37 -49.04
C ALA A 299 -3.45 18.62 -50.34
N SER A 300 -4.76 18.36 -50.67
CA SER A 300 -6.08 18.73 -50.08
C SER A 300 -7.29 17.85 -50.55
N LEU A 301 -8.36 17.70 -49.72
CA LEU A 301 -9.81 17.48 -50.08
C LEU A 301 -10.21 16.12 -50.77
N GLN A 302 -11.49 15.64 -50.90
CA GLN A 302 -12.87 16.13 -50.60
C GLN A 302 -13.97 15.00 -50.57
N LEU A 303 -15.06 15.15 -49.77
CA LEU A 303 -16.50 14.67 -49.90
C LEU A 303 -16.85 13.17 -50.24
N ALA A 304 -18.06 12.57 -50.04
CA ALA A 304 -19.37 12.92 -49.44
C ALA A 304 -20.18 11.65 -48.94
N THR A 305 -21.39 11.83 -48.37
CA THR A 305 -22.38 10.83 -47.82
C THR A 305 -23.68 10.76 -48.69
N PRO A 306 -24.85 10.12 -48.37
CA PRO A 306 -25.35 9.21 -47.26
C PRO A 306 -25.92 7.86 -47.86
N PRO A 307 -27.02 7.14 -47.44
CA PRO A 307 -27.95 7.15 -46.28
C PRO A 307 -28.24 5.75 -45.60
N ALA A 308 -29.52 5.28 -45.55
CA ALA A 308 -30.10 4.16 -44.74
C ALA A 308 -31.47 3.68 -45.38
N PRO A 309 -32.41 2.86 -44.78
CA PRO A 309 -32.51 2.29 -43.40
C PRO A 309 -33.22 0.89 -43.17
N MET A 310 -33.27 0.46 -41.88
CA MET A 310 -34.39 -0.22 -41.14
C MET A 310 -34.78 -1.74 -41.31
N LEU A 311 -34.83 -2.53 -40.18
CA LEU A 311 -36.03 -3.20 -39.58
C LEU A 311 -35.79 -4.40 -38.59
N LEU A 312 -36.33 -4.25 -37.35
CA LEU A 312 -37.05 -5.19 -36.43
C LEU A 312 -36.66 -6.65 -36.02
N LEU A 313 -36.78 -6.89 -34.69
CA LEU A 313 -37.21 -8.12 -33.92
C LEU A 313 -36.29 -9.37 -33.88
N SER A 314 -36.23 -10.18 -32.80
CA SER A 314 -37.28 -10.67 -31.87
C SER A 314 -36.74 -11.19 -30.50
N GLU A 315 -37.61 -11.71 -29.63
CA GLU A 315 -37.35 -12.12 -28.23
C GLU A 315 -37.12 -13.64 -28.04
N GLY A 316 -36.65 -14.08 -26.86
CA GLY A 316 -36.58 -15.51 -26.47
C GLY A 316 -36.39 -15.75 -24.97
N ASN A 317 -37.37 -16.39 -24.32
CA ASN A 317 -37.36 -16.74 -22.88
C ASN A 317 -36.78 -18.15 -22.62
N THR A 318 -36.24 -18.37 -21.42
CA THR A 318 -36.40 -19.65 -20.69
C THR A 318 -36.37 -19.43 -19.18
N SER A 319 -36.91 -20.38 -18.41
CA SER A 319 -37.08 -20.32 -16.95
C SER A 319 -36.43 -21.53 -16.28
N GLY A 320 -36.07 -21.40 -15.00
CA GLY A 320 -35.57 -22.48 -14.15
C GLY A 320 -35.73 -22.13 -12.67
N SER A 321 -36.31 -23.04 -11.88
CA SER A 321 -36.71 -22.79 -10.49
C SER A 321 -36.40 -23.99 -9.60
N GLU A 322 -35.74 -23.76 -8.46
CA GLU A 322 -35.58 -24.76 -7.38
C GLU A 322 -35.97 -24.16 -6.02
N THR A 323 -36.25 -25.03 -5.05
CA THR A 323 -37.12 -24.74 -3.89
C THR A 323 -36.39 -24.25 -2.65
N GLU A 324 -36.96 -23.24 -1.98
CA GLU A 324 -36.50 -22.76 -0.67
C GLU A 324 -36.78 -23.77 0.47
N PRO A 325 -35.84 -23.98 1.42
CA PRO A 325 -36.13 -24.59 2.71
C PRO A 325 -36.77 -23.58 3.67
N ILE A 326 -37.74 -24.04 4.47
CA ILE A 326 -38.57 -23.20 5.35
C ILE A 326 -37.70 -22.44 6.39
N PRO A 327 -37.79 -21.11 6.49
CA PRO A 327 -37.08 -20.34 7.52
C PRO A 327 -37.73 -20.50 8.91
N PRO A 328 -36.95 -20.48 10.00
CA PRO A 328 -37.49 -20.58 11.36
C PRO A 328 -38.33 -19.36 11.75
N VAL A 329 -39.32 -19.57 12.62
CA VAL A 329 -40.28 -18.54 13.06
C VAL A 329 -39.57 -17.32 13.66
N VAL A 330 -39.69 -16.17 12.98
CA VAL A 330 -39.17 -14.88 13.47
C VAL A 330 -40.24 -14.17 14.29
N MET A 331 -39.98 -13.96 15.58
CA MET A 331 -40.83 -13.14 16.45
C MET A 331 -40.58 -11.65 16.19
N GLY A 332 -41.47 -11.02 15.44
CA GLY A 332 -41.46 -9.58 15.16
C GLY A 332 -42.41 -9.22 14.02
N PRO A 333 -42.73 -7.93 13.80
CA PRO A 333 -43.42 -7.51 12.59
C PRO A 333 -42.54 -7.83 11.37
N ALA A 334 -43.14 -8.40 10.32
CA ALA A 334 -42.40 -8.76 9.11
C ALA A 334 -41.73 -7.52 8.49
N LEU A 335 -40.44 -7.63 8.18
CA LEU A 335 -39.73 -6.60 7.43
C LEU A 335 -40.37 -6.43 6.05
N PRO A 336 -40.47 -5.20 5.51
CA PRO A 336 -40.93 -5.01 4.13
C PRO A 336 -40.00 -5.75 3.14
N PRO A 337 -40.51 -6.19 1.97
CA PRO A 337 -39.70 -6.92 1.00
C PRO A 337 -38.36 -6.23 0.69
N ASN A 338 -37.29 -7.02 0.68
CA ASN A 338 -35.90 -6.60 0.43
C ASN A 338 -35.26 -5.69 1.50
N TRP A 339 -35.92 -5.39 2.63
CA TRP A 339 -35.27 -4.69 3.75
C TRP A 339 -34.35 -5.63 4.53
N TYR A 340 -33.22 -5.10 5.00
CA TYR A 340 -32.22 -5.86 5.76
C TYR A 340 -31.91 -5.18 7.11
N VAL A 341 -31.26 -5.91 8.02
CA VAL A 341 -30.85 -5.38 9.32
C VAL A 341 -29.35 -5.06 9.28
N ASP A 342 -28.99 -3.83 9.61
CA ASP A 342 -27.61 -3.34 9.59
C ASP A 342 -26.75 -3.86 10.76
N GLU A 343 -25.48 -3.48 10.77
CA GLU A 343 -24.51 -3.92 11.80
C GLU A 343 -24.84 -3.43 13.22
N HIS A 344 -25.76 -2.47 13.34
CA HIS A 344 -26.23 -1.86 14.58
C HIS A 344 -27.66 -2.32 14.94
N GLY A 345 -28.16 -3.39 14.31
CA GLY A 345 -29.49 -3.95 14.58
C GLY A 345 -30.65 -3.16 13.99
N ARG A 346 -30.40 -2.21 13.07
CA ARG A 346 -31.44 -1.32 12.52
C ARG A 346 -31.93 -1.82 11.16
N SER A 347 -33.24 -1.95 11.00
CA SER A 347 -33.86 -2.22 9.71
C SER A 347 -33.61 -1.06 8.72
N ARG A 348 -33.12 -1.38 7.52
CA ARG A 348 -32.87 -0.42 6.43
C ARG A 348 -33.51 -0.90 5.12
N PRO A 349 -33.92 0.03 4.25
CA PRO A 349 -34.34 -0.30 2.90
C PRO A 349 -33.21 -0.95 2.09
N PRO A 350 -33.52 -1.71 1.03
CA PRO A 350 -32.50 -2.21 0.12
C PRO A 350 -31.66 -1.07 -0.44
N VAL A 351 -30.35 -1.31 -0.56
CA VAL A 351 -29.42 -0.41 -1.25
C VAL A 351 -29.83 -0.34 -2.73
N THR A 352 -30.11 0.85 -3.24
CA THR A 352 -30.51 1.08 -4.65
C THR A 352 -29.36 1.47 -5.57
N ASP A 353 -28.18 1.80 -5.04
CA ASP A 353 -26.96 2.05 -5.83
C ASP A 353 -26.33 0.72 -6.27
N PRO A 354 -26.27 0.39 -7.58
CA PRO A 354 -25.63 -0.84 -8.06
C PRO A 354 -24.13 -0.90 -7.75
N LEU A 355 -23.43 0.23 -7.58
CA LEU A 355 -22.02 0.25 -7.19
C LEU A 355 -21.84 -0.16 -5.72
N GLN A 356 -22.73 0.28 -4.82
CA GLN A 356 -22.73 -0.18 -3.43
C GLN A 356 -23.15 -1.65 -3.31
N ILE A 357 -24.18 -2.11 -4.02
CA ILE A 357 -24.54 -3.55 -4.07
C ILE A 357 -23.33 -4.39 -4.50
N ARG A 358 -22.62 -3.99 -5.57
CA ARG A 358 -21.45 -4.72 -6.07
C ARG A 358 -20.29 -4.73 -5.06
N ARG A 359 -20.09 -3.65 -4.30
CA ARG A 359 -19.10 -3.59 -3.20
C ARG A 359 -19.47 -4.50 -2.03
N GLU A 360 -20.74 -4.52 -1.62
CA GLU A 360 -21.20 -5.37 -0.52
C GLU A 360 -21.13 -6.85 -0.91
N LYS A 361 -21.48 -7.20 -2.16
CA LYS A 361 -21.22 -8.54 -2.73
C LYS A 361 -19.73 -8.89 -2.70
N TYR A 362 -18.87 -7.99 -3.17
CA TYR A 362 -17.40 -8.17 -3.17
C TYR A 362 -16.87 -8.46 -1.77
N VAL A 363 -17.13 -7.58 -0.80
CA VAL A 363 -16.59 -7.71 0.57
C VAL A 363 -17.11 -8.98 1.25
N ARG A 364 -18.38 -9.35 1.02
CA ARG A 364 -18.97 -10.59 1.56
C ARG A 364 -18.29 -11.85 0.98
N LEU A 365 -18.07 -11.88 -0.34
CA LEU A 365 -17.44 -13.02 -1.02
C LEU A 365 -15.93 -13.09 -0.74
N GLU A 366 -15.22 -11.96 -0.75
CA GLU A 366 -13.81 -11.87 -0.37
C GLU A 366 -13.58 -12.41 1.05
N PHE A 367 -14.39 -11.96 2.02
CA PHE A 367 -14.28 -12.43 3.41
C PHE A 367 -14.53 -13.94 3.52
N ARG A 368 -15.56 -14.46 2.83
CA ARG A 368 -15.89 -15.90 2.80
C ARG A 368 -14.76 -16.73 2.20
N ALA A 369 -14.29 -16.36 1.00
CA ALA A 369 -13.23 -17.04 0.27
C ALA A 369 -11.90 -16.99 1.04
N LYS A 370 -11.53 -15.83 1.58
CA LYS A 370 -10.30 -15.66 2.37
C LYS A 370 -10.34 -16.46 3.67
N LYS A 371 -11.45 -16.45 4.41
CA LYS A 371 -11.57 -17.27 5.63
C LYS A 371 -11.55 -18.76 5.33
N ALA A 372 -12.12 -19.19 4.21
CA ALA A 372 -12.01 -20.58 3.77
C ALA A 372 -10.57 -20.97 3.39
N TYR A 373 -9.88 -20.12 2.64
CA TYR A 373 -8.45 -20.26 2.33
C TYR A 373 -7.61 -20.43 3.61
N GLU A 374 -7.80 -19.55 4.60
CA GLU A 374 -7.11 -19.60 5.90
C GLU A 374 -7.41 -20.87 6.73
N THR A 375 -8.52 -21.57 6.50
CA THR A 375 -8.80 -22.88 7.14
C THR A 375 -8.13 -24.08 6.43
N VAL A 376 -7.68 -23.90 5.19
CA VAL A 376 -6.91 -24.88 4.40
C VAL A 376 -5.42 -24.58 4.57
N ILE A 377 -4.97 -23.44 4.04
CA ILE A 377 -3.56 -23.02 4.02
C ILE A 377 -3.25 -22.20 5.27
N LYS A 378 -2.69 -22.87 6.28
CA LYS A 378 -2.23 -22.23 7.52
C LYS A 378 -0.86 -21.58 7.33
N VAL A 379 -0.84 -20.29 7.05
CA VAL A 379 0.38 -19.47 7.12
C VAL A 379 0.79 -19.33 8.60
N PRO A 380 2.07 -19.50 8.97
CA PRO A 380 2.54 -19.15 10.30
C PRO A 380 2.30 -17.65 10.57
N GLU A 381 1.60 -17.32 11.65
CA GLU A 381 1.37 -15.92 11.99
C GLU A 381 2.71 -15.21 12.28
N PRO A 382 2.93 -13.99 11.73
CA PRO A 382 4.10 -13.21 12.11
C PRO A 382 4.03 -12.94 13.62
N LYS A 383 5.11 -13.27 14.34
CA LYS A 383 5.22 -12.92 15.76
C LYS A 383 4.96 -11.43 15.91
N LYS A 384 4.02 -11.06 16.78
CA LYS A 384 3.81 -9.66 17.15
C LYS A 384 5.10 -9.11 17.75
N ASP A 385 5.37 -7.84 17.49
CA ASP A 385 6.53 -7.15 18.05
C ASP A 385 6.42 -7.14 19.58
N PRO A 386 7.36 -7.75 20.34
CA PRO A 386 7.31 -7.80 21.79
C PRO A 386 7.37 -6.40 22.40
N TRP A 387 8.04 -5.44 21.73
CA TRP A 387 8.04 -4.04 22.16
C TRP A 387 6.68 -3.39 21.96
N GLN A 388 5.94 -3.75 20.91
CA GLN A 388 4.57 -3.25 20.73
C GLN A 388 3.65 -3.78 21.84
N GLU A 389 3.74 -5.06 22.20
CA GLU A 389 2.94 -5.62 23.30
C GLU A 389 3.34 -5.00 24.66
N GLN A 390 4.64 -4.82 24.93
CA GLN A 390 5.15 -4.19 26.16
C GLN A 390 4.79 -2.69 26.25
N ILE A 391 4.89 -1.93 25.16
CA ILE A 391 4.47 -0.52 25.13
C ILE A 391 2.96 -0.41 25.35
N VAL A 392 2.16 -1.29 24.75
CA VAL A 392 0.71 -1.32 24.96
C VAL A 392 0.36 -1.73 26.39
N SER A 393 1.06 -2.69 27.03
CA SER A 393 0.83 -3.02 28.43
C SER A 393 1.19 -1.84 29.34
N SER A 394 2.38 -1.25 29.19
CA SER A 394 2.82 -0.09 29.98
C SER A 394 1.90 1.13 29.82
N LEU A 395 1.39 1.41 28.62
CA LEU A 395 0.43 2.50 28.39
C LEU A 395 -0.95 2.22 29.00
N ASN A 396 -1.39 0.96 29.06
CA ASN A 396 -2.62 0.59 29.78
C ASN A 396 -2.41 0.71 31.30
N GLU A 397 -1.29 0.23 31.84
CA GLU A 397 -0.95 0.34 33.26
C GLU A 397 -0.82 1.79 33.72
N ALA A 398 -0.20 2.66 32.91
CA ALA A 398 -0.15 4.11 33.19
C ALA A 398 -1.56 4.74 33.22
N GLN A 399 -2.47 4.33 32.33
CA GLN A 399 -3.87 4.78 32.36
C GLN A 399 -4.63 4.29 33.60
N PHE A 400 -4.37 3.06 34.05
CA PHE A 400 -4.94 2.53 35.29
C PHE A 400 -4.35 3.19 36.55
N ALA A 401 -3.07 3.54 36.56
CA ALA A 401 -2.44 4.30 37.64
C ALA A 401 -3.02 5.72 37.75
N LEU A 402 -3.18 6.42 36.62
CA LEU A 402 -3.81 7.74 36.58
C LEU A 402 -5.28 7.70 37.02
N LEU A 403 -6.04 6.66 36.65
CA LEU A 403 -7.41 6.47 37.13
C LEU A 403 -7.46 6.30 38.66
N ALA A 404 -6.55 5.51 39.23
CA ALA A 404 -6.47 5.33 40.68
C ALA A 404 -6.11 6.65 41.39
N GLU A 405 -5.12 7.38 40.88
CA GLU A 405 -4.72 8.68 41.43
C GLU A 405 -5.88 9.70 41.39
N GLN A 406 -6.57 9.81 40.26
CA GLN A 406 -7.74 10.69 40.10
C GLN A 406 -8.86 10.38 41.10
N CYS A 407 -9.17 9.09 41.30
CA CYS A 407 -10.21 8.64 42.22
C CYS A 407 -9.83 8.81 43.71
N ASN A 408 -8.54 8.93 44.04
CA ASN A 408 -8.03 9.09 45.40
C ASN A 408 -7.81 10.56 45.83
N ARG A 409 -7.93 11.51 44.91
CA ARG A 409 -7.86 12.95 45.23
C ARG A 409 -9.06 13.37 46.11
N GLN A 410 -8.90 14.48 46.84
CA GLN A 410 -9.97 15.08 47.65
C GLN A 410 -10.21 16.54 47.21
N PRO A 411 -11.35 16.86 46.56
CA PRO A 411 -12.37 15.94 46.04
C PRO A 411 -11.83 15.05 44.90
N PRO A 412 -12.45 13.87 44.63
CA PRO A 412 -12.00 12.98 43.57
C PRO A 412 -12.34 13.52 42.17
N ASP A 413 -11.43 13.31 41.22
CA ASP A 413 -11.64 13.66 39.82
C ASP A 413 -12.29 12.49 39.08
N LEU A 414 -13.53 12.68 38.64
CA LEU A 414 -14.38 11.62 38.08
C LEU A 414 -14.45 11.65 36.55
N GLN A 415 -13.68 12.53 35.88
CA GLN A 415 -13.78 12.76 34.43
C GLN A 415 -13.42 11.53 33.58
N SER A 416 -12.55 10.65 34.08
CA SER A 416 -12.09 9.46 33.37
C SER A 416 -13.06 8.27 33.47
N ILE A 417 -13.82 8.15 34.56
CA ILE A 417 -14.70 6.99 34.82
C ILE A 417 -15.73 6.75 33.69
N PRO A 418 -16.45 7.76 33.14
CA PRO A 418 -17.37 7.55 32.02
C PRO A 418 -16.71 6.97 30.77
N ARG A 419 -15.43 7.28 30.52
CA ARG A 419 -14.68 6.73 29.39
C ARG A 419 -14.36 5.25 29.59
N PHE A 420 -13.94 4.85 30.80
CA PHE A 420 -13.70 3.43 31.12
C PHE A 420 -15.01 2.61 31.14
N LEU A 421 -16.12 3.19 31.61
CA LEU A 421 -17.45 2.58 31.52
C LEU A 421 -17.87 2.33 30.06
N ASN A 422 -17.72 3.32 29.19
CA ASN A 422 -18.00 3.14 27.76
C ASN A 422 -17.10 2.05 27.13
N LEU A 423 -15.80 2.00 27.45
CA LEU A 423 -14.89 0.97 26.95
C LEU A 423 -15.28 -0.45 27.40
N VAL A 424 -15.81 -0.61 28.62
CA VAL A 424 -16.34 -1.90 29.11
C VAL A 424 -17.63 -2.28 28.36
N ILE A 425 -18.54 -1.32 28.16
CA ILE A 425 -19.81 -1.55 27.42
C ILE A 425 -19.53 -1.91 25.96
N GLU A 426 -18.76 -1.08 25.24
CA GLU A 426 -18.37 -1.31 23.85
C GLU A 426 -17.58 -2.61 23.70
N GLY A 427 -16.66 -2.90 24.63
CA GLY A 427 -15.91 -4.16 24.63
C GLY A 427 -16.81 -5.39 24.76
N LEU A 428 -17.72 -5.40 25.75
CA LEU A 428 -18.64 -6.52 25.97
C LEU A 428 -19.59 -6.69 24.77
N LEU A 429 -20.19 -5.60 24.27
CA LEU A 429 -21.08 -5.67 23.11
C LEU A 429 -20.36 -6.13 21.84
N ASN A 430 -19.08 -5.79 21.65
CA ASN A 430 -18.29 -6.29 20.54
C ASN A 430 -17.92 -7.78 20.67
N ALA A 431 -17.66 -8.28 21.89
CA ALA A 431 -17.42 -9.69 22.15
C ALA A 431 -18.64 -10.58 21.86
N LEU A 432 -19.86 -10.05 21.96
CA LEU A 432 -21.09 -10.83 21.84
C LEU A 432 -21.60 -11.00 20.39
N PRO A 433 -22.22 -12.15 20.05
CA PRO A 433 -22.93 -12.35 18.80
C PRO A 433 -24.01 -11.29 18.53
N ARG A 434 -24.14 -10.86 17.26
CA ARG A 434 -25.03 -9.75 16.85
C ARG A 434 -26.47 -9.83 17.41
N ARG A 435 -27.03 -11.04 17.57
CA ARG A 435 -28.39 -11.28 18.09
C ARG A 435 -28.59 -10.89 19.56
N LEU A 436 -27.54 -10.91 20.37
CA LEU A 436 -27.60 -10.64 21.81
C LEU A 436 -27.29 -9.17 22.14
N ARG A 437 -26.63 -8.44 21.23
CA ARG A 437 -26.12 -7.08 21.49
C ARG A 437 -27.20 -6.10 21.93
N SER A 438 -28.32 -6.03 21.22
CA SER A 438 -29.42 -5.10 21.56
C SER A 438 -30.06 -5.39 22.92
N GLN A 439 -30.22 -6.68 23.26
CA GLN A 439 -30.70 -7.09 24.57
C GLN A 439 -29.68 -6.74 25.66
N THR A 440 -28.42 -7.14 25.51
CA THR A 440 -27.37 -6.85 26.51
C THR A 440 -27.08 -5.36 26.64
N GLU A 441 -27.22 -4.56 25.58
CA GLU A 441 -27.09 -3.10 25.65
C GLU A 441 -28.23 -2.48 26.49
N GLN A 442 -29.46 -2.97 26.33
CA GLN A 442 -30.60 -2.53 27.15
C GLN A 442 -30.42 -2.98 28.61
N GLU A 443 -30.09 -4.25 28.85
CA GLU A 443 -29.79 -4.78 30.19
C GLU A 443 -28.65 -4.00 30.88
N LEU A 444 -27.58 -3.63 30.15
CA LEU A 444 -26.50 -2.77 30.67
C LEU A 444 -26.97 -1.36 31.02
N ARG A 445 -27.88 -0.77 30.24
CA ARG A 445 -28.46 0.56 30.50
C ARG A 445 -29.45 0.56 31.67
N ASP A 446 -30.11 -0.57 31.92
CA ASP A 446 -31.04 -0.72 33.05
C ASP A 446 -30.30 -1.07 34.36
N VAL A 447 -29.17 -1.78 34.27
CA VAL A 447 -28.21 -1.97 35.39
C VAL A 447 -27.45 -0.68 35.73
N LEU A 448 -27.25 0.23 34.75
CA LEU A 448 -26.58 1.51 34.92
C LEU A 448 -27.54 2.69 34.82
N ASP A 449 -28.12 3.15 35.95
CA ASP A 449 -28.73 4.49 35.97
C ASP A 449 -27.64 5.56 35.74
N TRP A 450 -27.50 5.94 34.47
CA TRP A 450 -26.54 6.91 33.98
C TRP A 450 -26.71 8.29 34.61
N ARG A 451 -27.86 8.60 35.22
CA ARG A 451 -28.12 9.86 35.92
C ARG A 451 -27.61 9.82 37.36
N VAL A 452 -27.55 8.64 37.99
CA VAL A 452 -27.02 8.46 39.35
C VAL A 452 -25.49 8.34 39.32
N VAL A 453 -24.94 7.45 38.48
CA VAL A 453 -23.48 7.22 38.37
C VAL A 453 -22.74 8.52 38.02
N ARG A 454 -23.35 9.39 37.21
CA ARG A 454 -22.79 10.68 36.77
C ARG A 454 -22.95 11.82 37.79
N ARG A 455 -23.66 11.61 38.91
CA ARG A 455 -23.93 12.64 39.93
C ARG A 455 -23.24 12.37 41.27
N SER A 456 -22.97 11.11 41.64
CA SER A 456 -22.39 10.79 42.96
C SER A 456 -21.61 9.47 42.99
N VAL A 457 -20.29 9.53 42.76
CA VAL A 457 -19.37 8.40 43.02
C VAL A 457 -19.06 8.25 44.52
N MET A 458 -19.07 9.36 45.28
CA MET A 458 -18.90 9.41 46.75
C MET A 458 -19.99 8.67 47.56
N GLY A 459 -20.92 7.96 46.90
CA GLY A 459 -21.91 7.07 47.51
C GLY A 459 -22.23 5.85 46.65
N SER A 460 -21.38 5.48 45.68
CA SER A 460 -21.68 4.39 44.73
C SER A 460 -20.56 3.41 44.32
N PRO A 461 -19.60 3.00 45.20
CA PRO A 461 -18.79 1.80 44.96
C PRO A 461 -19.65 0.57 44.63
N GLY A 462 -20.82 0.44 45.28
CA GLY A 462 -21.82 -0.59 45.01
C GLY A 462 -22.38 -0.60 43.59
N ASN A 463 -22.40 0.53 42.86
CA ASN A 463 -22.83 0.57 41.45
C ASN A 463 -21.74 0.05 40.52
N ILE A 464 -20.47 0.33 40.81
CA ILE A 464 -19.34 -0.24 40.07
C ILE A 464 -19.23 -1.73 40.37
N ALA A 465 -19.47 -2.15 41.61
CA ALA A 465 -19.54 -3.56 42.00
C ALA A 465 -20.73 -4.28 41.33
N ALA A 466 -21.90 -3.63 41.23
CA ALA A 466 -23.06 -4.18 40.51
C ALA A 466 -22.79 -4.34 39.01
N LEU A 467 -22.20 -3.33 38.35
CA LEU A 467 -21.78 -3.44 36.96
C LEU A 467 -20.78 -4.57 36.77
N MET A 468 -19.74 -4.65 37.61
CA MET A 468 -18.73 -5.70 37.49
C MET A 468 -19.33 -7.08 37.72
N ARG A 469 -20.18 -7.27 38.74
CA ARG A 469 -20.91 -8.53 38.97
C ARG A 469 -21.76 -8.92 37.75
N TYR A 470 -22.40 -7.96 37.09
CA TYR A 470 -23.15 -8.19 35.85
C TYR A 470 -22.25 -8.53 34.66
N VAL A 471 -21.21 -7.72 34.38
CA VAL A 471 -20.27 -7.89 33.26
C VAL A 471 -19.52 -9.21 33.36
N MET A 472 -18.98 -9.52 34.55
CA MET A 472 -18.30 -10.79 34.81
C MET A 472 -19.29 -11.96 34.77
N GLY A 473 -20.54 -11.76 35.21
CA GLY A 473 -21.64 -12.71 35.03
C GLY A 473 -21.90 -13.04 33.56
N LYS A 474 -21.95 -12.04 32.68
CA LYS A 474 -22.07 -12.24 31.22
C LYS A 474 -20.83 -12.87 30.58
N VAL A 475 -19.62 -12.57 31.07
CA VAL A 475 -18.40 -13.30 30.67
C VAL A 475 -18.47 -14.78 31.08
N VAL A 476 -19.06 -15.11 32.23
CA VAL A 476 -19.28 -16.49 32.68
C VAL A 476 -20.43 -17.17 31.92
N GLU A 477 -21.46 -16.44 31.50
CA GLU A 477 -22.60 -16.96 30.72
C GLU A 477 -22.20 -17.36 29.29
N TYR A 478 -21.29 -16.61 28.67
CA TYR A 478 -20.92 -16.76 27.25
C TYR A 478 -19.48 -17.24 27.00
N GLY A 479 -18.65 -17.37 28.05
CA GLY A 479 -17.25 -17.80 27.97
C GLY A 479 -17.02 -19.30 28.12
N SER A 480 -15.76 -19.72 28.19
CA SER A 480 -15.39 -21.12 28.35
C SER A 480 -15.78 -21.68 29.74
N SER A 481 -16.54 -22.78 29.74
CA SER A 481 -17.05 -23.44 30.96
C SER A 481 -15.95 -23.89 31.92
N ALA A 482 -14.74 -24.19 31.41
CA ALA A 482 -13.57 -24.54 32.21
C ALA A 482 -13.09 -23.40 33.14
N ARG A 483 -13.28 -22.13 32.74
CA ARG A 483 -12.85 -20.94 33.51
C ARG A 483 -13.98 -20.29 34.32
N ALA A 484 -15.23 -20.64 34.03
CA ALA A 484 -16.43 -20.07 34.66
C ALA A 484 -16.35 -19.95 36.19
N GLU A 485 -15.78 -20.95 36.86
CA GLU A 485 -15.67 -21.00 38.31
C GLU A 485 -14.53 -20.13 38.87
N GLU A 486 -13.44 -19.94 38.13
CA GLU A 486 -12.35 -19.02 38.48
C GLU A 486 -12.80 -17.57 38.30
N THR A 487 -13.46 -17.27 37.18
CA THR A 487 -14.00 -15.94 36.87
C THR A 487 -15.09 -15.50 37.87
N ARG A 488 -15.93 -16.43 38.37
CA ARG A 488 -16.86 -16.14 39.48
C ARG A 488 -16.13 -15.72 40.75
N LYS A 489 -15.12 -16.48 41.18
CA LYS A 489 -14.37 -16.22 42.42
C LYS A 489 -13.65 -14.87 42.37
N LEU A 490 -13.02 -14.56 41.24
CA LEU A 490 -12.41 -13.25 40.99
C LEU A 490 -13.44 -12.11 41.02
N ALA A 491 -14.64 -12.31 40.47
CA ALA A 491 -15.71 -11.32 40.54
C ALA A 491 -16.25 -11.11 41.97
N GLU A 492 -16.40 -12.18 42.76
CA GLU A 492 -16.77 -12.07 44.17
C GLU A 492 -15.71 -11.34 45.00
N GLU A 493 -14.43 -11.63 44.78
CA GLU A 493 -13.31 -11.00 45.49
C GLU A 493 -13.20 -9.51 45.16
N LEU A 494 -13.27 -9.14 43.88
CA LEU A 494 -13.28 -7.74 43.45
C LEU A 494 -14.53 -6.99 43.91
N GLY A 495 -15.68 -7.67 43.96
CA GLY A 495 -16.93 -7.10 44.50
C GLY A 495 -16.78 -6.74 45.98
N LYS A 496 -16.25 -7.67 46.79
CA LYS A 496 -15.93 -7.43 48.19
C LYS A 496 -14.94 -6.27 48.34
N ASN A 497 -13.82 -6.27 47.60
CA ASN A 497 -12.80 -5.22 47.65
C ASN A 497 -13.31 -3.82 47.26
N LEU A 498 -14.27 -3.72 46.33
CA LEU A 498 -14.97 -2.46 46.03
C LEU A 498 -15.91 -2.01 47.15
N GLU A 499 -16.66 -2.96 47.73
CA GLU A 499 -17.64 -2.69 48.78
C GLU A 499 -16.97 -2.37 50.15
N THR A 500 -15.75 -2.87 50.39
CA THR A 500 -14.89 -2.53 51.54
C THR A 500 -13.88 -1.42 51.26
N CYS A 501 -13.78 -0.92 50.02
CA CYS A 501 -12.80 0.07 49.56
C CYS A 501 -11.32 -0.29 49.86
N THR A 502 -10.97 -1.58 49.84
CA THR A 502 -9.61 -2.08 50.19
C THR A 502 -8.78 -2.41 48.94
N PRO A 503 -7.50 -1.99 48.85
CA PRO A 503 -6.73 -1.22 49.86
C PRO A 503 -7.10 0.27 49.90
N ASP A 504 -7.55 0.82 48.78
CA ASP A 504 -8.02 2.19 48.62
C ASP A 504 -9.02 2.26 47.45
N LEU A 505 -9.88 3.29 47.42
CA LEU A 505 -10.99 3.40 46.47
C LEU A 505 -10.50 3.44 45.01
N GLY A 506 -9.46 4.22 44.72
CA GLY A 506 -8.93 4.36 43.37
C GLY A 506 -8.29 3.08 42.83
N THR A 507 -7.48 2.40 43.64
CA THR A 507 -6.88 1.11 43.30
C THR A 507 -7.94 0.02 43.15
N ALA A 508 -8.97 -0.02 44.01
CA ALA A 508 -10.07 -0.98 43.90
C ALA A 508 -10.87 -0.78 42.59
N VAL A 509 -11.25 0.47 42.28
CA VAL A 509 -11.93 0.83 41.02
C VAL A 509 -11.06 0.51 39.81
N SER A 510 -9.77 0.87 39.85
CA SER A 510 -8.83 0.65 38.74
C SER A 510 -8.56 -0.84 38.48
N ASN A 511 -8.33 -1.64 39.53
CA ASN A 511 -8.20 -3.09 39.43
C ASN A 511 -9.46 -3.74 38.84
N THR A 512 -10.65 -3.24 39.21
CA THR A 512 -11.93 -3.73 38.69
C THR A 512 -12.05 -3.44 37.19
N PHE A 513 -11.76 -2.22 36.72
CA PHE A 513 -11.76 -1.92 35.28
C PHE A 513 -10.72 -2.73 34.51
N ARG A 514 -9.52 -2.93 35.07
CA ARG A 514 -8.46 -3.76 34.50
C ARG A 514 -8.93 -5.20 34.28
N VAL A 515 -9.55 -5.82 35.28
CA VAL A 515 -10.03 -7.21 35.20
C VAL A 515 -11.28 -7.37 34.33
N MET A 516 -12.21 -6.41 34.34
CA MET A 516 -13.33 -6.43 33.39
C MET A 516 -12.83 -6.38 31.94
N LEU A 517 -11.89 -5.48 31.63
CA LEU A 517 -11.37 -5.31 30.27
C LEU A 517 -10.50 -6.48 29.79
N SER A 518 -9.74 -7.15 30.67
CA SER A 518 -9.04 -8.39 30.30
C SER A 518 -10.00 -9.56 30.10
N SER A 519 -11.00 -9.71 30.98
CA SER A 519 -12.01 -10.78 30.89
C SER A 519 -12.89 -10.64 29.64
N ILE A 520 -13.21 -9.42 29.22
CA ILE A 520 -13.90 -9.12 27.96
C ILE A 520 -13.04 -9.46 26.74
N ARG A 521 -11.73 -9.17 26.76
CA ARG A 521 -10.81 -9.58 25.68
C ARG A 521 -10.74 -11.10 25.58
N GLN A 522 -10.61 -11.80 26.71
CA GLN A 522 -10.62 -13.26 26.74
C GLN A 522 -11.96 -13.83 26.23
N LEU A 523 -13.10 -13.23 26.59
CA LEU A 523 -14.42 -13.62 26.04
C LEU A 523 -14.45 -13.46 24.51
N HIS A 524 -13.97 -12.35 23.98
CA HIS A 524 -13.90 -12.12 22.53
C HIS A 524 -13.03 -13.17 21.83
N GLU A 525 -11.88 -13.54 22.41
CA GLU A 525 -11.00 -14.59 21.89
C GLU A 525 -11.64 -15.98 21.98
N ASP A 526 -12.22 -16.36 23.13
CA ASP A 526 -12.93 -17.62 23.33
C ASP A 526 -14.09 -17.76 22.33
N VAL A 527 -14.95 -16.72 22.20
CA VAL A 527 -16.09 -16.71 21.25
C VAL A 527 -15.62 -16.77 19.80
N ALA A 528 -14.52 -16.08 19.44
CA ALA A 528 -13.93 -16.18 18.10
C ALA A 528 -13.40 -17.60 17.83
N GLN A 529 -12.74 -18.23 18.79
CA GLN A 529 -12.24 -19.61 18.65
C GLN A 529 -13.39 -20.62 18.54
N TYR A 530 -14.40 -20.57 19.41
CA TYR A 530 -15.55 -21.50 19.34
C TYR A 530 -16.38 -21.33 18.06
N SER A 531 -16.64 -20.09 17.62
CA SER A 531 -17.36 -19.84 16.37
C SER A 531 -16.54 -20.28 15.14
N LEU A 532 -15.21 -20.08 15.14
CA LEU A 532 -14.35 -20.66 14.12
C LEU A 532 -14.37 -22.19 14.15
N MET A 533 -14.27 -22.84 15.32
CA MET A 533 -14.29 -24.31 15.42
C MET A 533 -15.56 -24.92 14.80
N PHE A 534 -16.73 -24.35 15.08
CA PHE A 534 -18.00 -24.85 14.55
C PHE A 534 -18.11 -24.74 13.01
N ILE A 535 -17.52 -23.70 12.42
CA ILE A 535 -17.64 -23.40 10.98
C ILE A 535 -16.40 -23.88 10.19
N THR A 536 -15.27 -24.22 10.85
CA THR A 536 -14.00 -24.59 10.20
C THR A 536 -14.12 -25.78 9.26
N GLN A 537 -14.90 -26.81 9.62
CA GLN A 537 -15.10 -27.96 8.75
C GLN A 537 -15.87 -27.57 7.48
N GLN A 538 -16.99 -26.86 7.63
CA GLN A 538 -17.78 -26.36 6.50
C GLN A 538 -17.00 -25.39 5.61
N LEU A 539 -16.15 -24.53 6.19
CA LEU A 539 -15.26 -23.63 5.44
C LEU A 539 -14.22 -24.42 4.64
N ARG A 540 -13.60 -25.46 5.22
CA ARG A 540 -12.62 -26.31 4.53
C ARG A 540 -13.25 -27.09 3.39
N GLU A 541 -14.36 -27.78 3.65
CA GLU A 541 -15.07 -28.63 2.67
C GLU A 541 -15.57 -27.82 1.46
N ASN A 542 -15.95 -26.56 1.67
CA ASN A 542 -16.46 -25.68 0.63
C ASN A 542 -15.42 -24.65 0.13
N ALA A 543 -14.15 -24.74 0.53
CA ALA A 543 -13.13 -23.72 0.23
C ALA A 543 -12.95 -23.50 -1.29
N VAL A 544 -12.85 -24.59 -2.04
CA VAL A 544 -12.73 -24.56 -3.51
C VAL A 544 -13.94 -23.88 -4.15
N SER A 545 -15.16 -24.18 -3.69
CA SER A 545 -16.37 -23.54 -4.21
C SER A 545 -16.46 -22.06 -3.86
N TYR A 546 -16.12 -21.64 -2.64
CA TYR A 546 -16.21 -20.24 -2.23
C TYR A 546 -15.15 -19.35 -2.90
N ILE A 547 -13.96 -19.89 -3.15
CA ILE A 547 -12.92 -19.15 -3.88
C ILE A 547 -13.27 -19.06 -5.37
N ARG A 548 -13.77 -20.14 -6.00
CA ARG A 548 -14.27 -20.09 -7.39
C ARG A 548 -15.47 -19.15 -7.54
N GLU A 549 -16.43 -19.17 -6.62
CA GLU A 549 -17.56 -18.23 -6.52
C GLU A 549 -17.03 -16.79 -6.55
N PHE A 550 -16.13 -16.44 -5.63
CA PHE A 550 -15.50 -15.12 -5.58
C PHE A 550 -14.81 -14.74 -6.89
N ILE A 551 -13.96 -15.59 -7.47
CA ILE A 551 -13.25 -15.28 -8.73
C ILE A 551 -14.28 -15.00 -9.85
N SER A 552 -15.25 -15.89 -10.05
CA SER A 552 -16.26 -15.76 -11.12
C SER A 552 -17.18 -14.54 -11.00
N GLU A 553 -17.42 -14.06 -9.78
CA GLU A 553 -18.38 -12.97 -9.48
C GLU A 553 -17.71 -11.61 -9.24
N CYS A 554 -16.41 -11.59 -8.91
CA CYS A 554 -15.70 -10.39 -8.44
C CYS A 554 -14.50 -9.98 -9.30
N HIS A 555 -13.85 -10.91 -10.00
CA HIS A 555 -12.74 -10.59 -10.90
C HIS A 555 -13.25 -10.19 -12.31
N ALA A 556 -12.33 -9.69 -13.13
CA ALA A 556 -12.56 -9.57 -14.57
C ALA A 556 -12.50 -10.94 -15.26
N ASN A 557 -12.89 -11.01 -16.52
CA ASN A 557 -12.68 -12.19 -17.36
C ASN A 557 -11.16 -12.44 -17.58
N VAL A 558 -10.79 -13.67 -17.92
CA VAL A 558 -9.38 -14.14 -17.97
C VAL A 558 -8.55 -13.42 -19.05
N ASP A 559 -9.18 -12.93 -20.12
CA ASP A 559 -8.55 -12.08 -21.15
C ASP A 559 -7.98 -10.77 -20.59
N GLN A 560 -8.52 -10.29 -19.46
CA GLN A 560 -8.14 -9.03 -18.81
C GLN A 560 -7.16 -9.23 -17.64
N TRP A 561 -6.70 -10.46 -17.37
CA TRP A 561 -5.73 -10.75 -16.31
C TRP A 561 -4.29 -10.47 -16.79
N GLU A 562 -4.02 -9.24 -17.22
CA GLU A 562 -2.74 -8.84 -17.86
C GLU A 562 -1.52 -9.21 -17.01
N SER A 563 -1.60 -9.11 -15.67
CA SER A 563 -0.47 -9.44 -14.79
C SER A 563 -0.18 -10.95 -14.75
N SER A 564 -1.22 -11.79 -14.65
CA SER A 564 -1.06 -13.24 -14.72
C SER A 564 -0.70 -13.76 -16.11
N LEU A 565 -1.27 -13.17 -17.17
CA LEU A 565 -0.98 -13.56 -18.57
C LEU A 565 0.46 -13.25 -18.96
N SER A 566 0.97 -12.06 -18.60
CA SER A 566 2.37 -11.69 -18.86
C SER A 566 3.35 -12.56 -18.06
N PHE A 567 3.08 -12.80 -16.78
CA PHE A 567 3.87 -13.70 -15.93
C PHE A 567 3.90 -15.14 -16.49
N ILE A 568 2.77 -15.71 -16.88
CA ILE A 568 2.74 -17.10 -17.41
C ILE A 568 3.42 -17.16 -18.78
N ARG A 569 3.17 -16.22 -19.71
CA ARG A 569 3.84 -16.17 -21.03
C ARG A 569 5.37 -16.08 -20.89
N ARG A 570 5.89 -15.39 -19.87
CA ARG A 570 7.34 -15.29 -19.57
C ARG A 570 7.98 -16.65 -19.25
N TYR A 571 7.28 -17.55 -18.58
CA TYR A 571 7.82 -18.86 -18.16
C TYR A 571 7.32 -20.05 -19.01
N PHE A 572 6.21 -19.93 -19.74
CA PHE A 572 5.58 -21.05 -20.48
C PHE A 572 6.51 -21.70 -21.50
N ASN A 573 7.42 -20.91 -22.07
CA ASN A 573 8.43 -21.37 -23.03
C ASN A 573 9.85 -21.56 -22.43
N ASP A 574 10.03 -21.42 -21.11
CA ASP A 574 11.31 -21.62 -20.41
C ASP A 574 11.79 -23.08 -20.53
N ILE A 575 13.10 -23.25 -20.77
CA ILE A 575 13.76 -24.56 -20.83
C ILE A 575 13.54 -25.36 -19.53
N ARG A 576 13.56 -24.70 -18.36
CA ARG A 576 13.27 -25.31 -17.06
C ARG A 576 11.86 -25.89 -17.01
N VAL A 577 10.88 -25.14 -17.49
CA VAL A 577 9.46 -25.54 -17.53
C VAL A 577 9.26 -26.71 -18.48
N LYS A 578 9.86 -26.69 -19.69
CA LYS A 578 9.77 -27.79 -20.64
C LYS A 578 10.48 -29.07 -20.17
N GLN A 579 11.62 -28.95 -19.49
CA GLN A 579 12.29 -30.09 -18.85
C GLN A 579 11.44 -30.66 -17.69
N TRP A 580 10.86 -29.80 -16.86
CA TRP A 580 10.02 -30.22 -15.74
C TRP A 580 8.71 -30.89 -16.20
N ALA A 581 8.04 -30.36 -17.22
CA ALA A 581 6.80 -30.92 -17.77
C ALA A 581 6.97 -32.37 -18.29
N ASN A 582 8.19 -32.74 -18.70
CA ASN A 582 8.58 -34.08 -19.12
C ASN A 582 9.13 -34.96 -17.97
N SER A 583 9.25 -34.43 -16.75
CA SER A 583 9.72 -35.14 -15.57
C SER A 583 8.61 -35.96 -14.89
N PRO A 584 8.94 -37.03 -14.14
CA PRO A 584 7.94 -37.77 -13.36
C PRO A 584 7.26 -36.91 -12.29
N ALA A 585 7.88 -35.84 -11.80
CA ALA A 585 7.27 -34.92 -10.83
C ALA A 585 6.12 -34.08 -11.40
N ALA A 586 6.10 -33.87 -12.73
CA ALA A 586 4.97 -33.24 -13.42
C ALA A 586 3.83 -34.21 -13.77
N VAL A 587 4.01 -35.52 -13.54
CA VAL A 587 2.97 -36.55 -13.73
C VAL A 587 2.09 -36.65 -12.48
N SER A 588 1.36 -35.57 -12.18
CA SER A 588 0.26 -35.64 -11.22
C SER A 588 -0.96 -36.31 -11.86
N VAL A 589 -1.87 -36.83 -11.02
CA VAL A 589 -3.15 -37.42 -11.44
C VAL A 589 -4.12 -36.38 -12.05
N THR A 590 -3.74 -35.10 -12.03
CA THR A 590 -4.63 -33.93 -12.23
C THR A 590 -4.29 -33.03 -13.42
N ALA A 591 -3.18 -33.28 -14.13
CA ALA A 591 -2.75 -32.51 -15.32
C ALA A 591 -2.55 -33.45 -16.51
N LEU A 592 -3.52 -33.48 -17.42
CA LEU A 592 -3.61 -34.48 -18.48
C LEU A 592 -2.90 -34.05 -19.78
N THR A 593 -2.85 -32.75 -20.05
CA THR A 593 -2.24 -32.20 -21.27
C THR A 593 -0.84 -31.63 -21.03
N GLU A 594 -0.01 -31.59 -22.08
CA GLU A 594 1.31 -30.95 -22.05
C GLU A 594 1.21 -29.45 -21.73
N GLN A 595 0.20 -28.76 -22.28
CA GLN A 595 -0.05 -27.34 -22.03
C GLN A 595 -0.42 -27.06 -20.57
N GLU A 596 -1.26 -27.88 -19.93
CA GLU A 596 -1.52 -27.79 -18.49
C GLU A 596 -0.24 -27.97 -17.65
N LYS A 597 0.64 -28.90 -18.04
CA LYS A 597 1.94 -29.09 -17.37
C LYS A 597 2.87 -27.89 -17.56
N CYS A 598 2.94 -27.31 -18.75
CA CYS A 598 3.71 -26.09 -18.98
C CYS A 598 3.17 -24.92 -18.14
N LEU A 599 1.84 -24.75 -18.00
CA LEU A 599 1.26 -23.71 -17.14
C LEU A 599 1.56 -23.96 -15.64
N ARG A 600 1.41 -25.19 -15.15
CA ARG A 600 1.76 -25.55 -13.75
C ARG A 600 3.26 -25.35 -13.50
N GLY A 601 4.11 -25.66 -14.47
CA GLY A 601 5.54 -25.38 -14.45
C GLY A 601 5.86 -23.89 -14.43
N SER A 602 5.14 -23.06 -15.19
CA SER A 602 5.26 -21.60 -15.16
C SER A 602 4.97 -21.02 -13.77
N LEU A 603 3.91 -21.51 -13.10
CA LEU A 603 3.58 -21.11 -11.74
C LEU A 603 4.68 -21.54 -10.75
N LEU A 604 5.20 -22.76 -10.87
CA LEU A 604 6.29 -23.28 -10.03
C LEU A 604 7.61 -22.51 -10.19
N TYR A 605 8.11 -22.37 -11.42
CA TYR A 605 9.39 -21.69 -11.67
C TYR A 605 9.30 -20.17 -11.50
N GLY A 606 8.16 -19.58 -11.87
CA GLY A 606 7.89 -18.17 -11.55
C GLY A 606 7.80 -17.93 -10.04
N LEU A 607 7.23 -18.85 -9.25
CA LEU A 607 7.27 -18.78 -7.79
C LEU A 607 8.71 -18.90 -7.27
N LEU A 608 9.51 -19.87 -7.73
CA LEU A 608 10.92 -20.02 -7.32
C LEU A 608 11.76 -18.77 -7.65
N ASP A 609 11.48 -18.10 -8.77
CA ASP A 609 12.14 -16.84 -9.13
C ASP A 609 11.62 -15.66 -8.29
N LEU A 610 10.31 -15.60 -7.96
CA LEU A 610 9.75 -14.64 -6.98
C LEU A 610 10.32 -14.82 -5.56
N LEU A 611 10.80 -16.01 -5.20
CA LEU A 611 11.49 -16.27 -3.92
C LEU A 611 12.91 -15.70 -3.85
N ARG A 612 13.51 -15.27 -4.98
CA ARG A 612 14.84 -14.65 -4.99
C ARG A 612 14.81 -13.17 -4.62
N SER A 613 15.84 -12.73 -3.91
CA SER A 613 16.17 -11.34 -3.59
C SER A 613 17.55 -10.93 -4.13
N GLY A 614 18.36 -11.90 -4.54
CA GLY A 614 19.69 -11.71 -5.09
C GLY A 614 19.68 -11.00 -6.45
N GLY A 615 20.37 -9.86 -6.54
CA GLY A 615 20.56 -9.12 -7.81
C GLY A 615 19.30 -8.47 -8.40
N ILE A 616 18.18 -8.43 -7.68
CA ILE A 616 16.91 -7.83 -8.11
C ILE A 616 16.58 -6.67 -7.16
N GLN A 617 16.17 -5.50 -7.66
CA GLN A 617 15.75 -4.42 -6.76
C GLN A 617 14.43 -4.79 -6.06
N SER A 618 14.26 -4.37 -4.81
CA SER A 618 13.09 -4.73 -4.00
C SER A 618 11.76 -4.19 -4.53
N ALA A 619 11.79 -3.23 -5.47
CA ALA A 619 10.62 -2.78 -6.23
C ALA A 619 10.30 -3.72 -7.41
N ASP A 620 11.30 -4.15 -8.15
CA ASP A 620 11.17 -4.94 -9.39
C ASP A 620 10.68 -6.36 -9.11
N ARG A 621 11.16 -6.96 -8.00
CA ARG A 621 10.78 -8.31 -7.53
C ARG A 621 9.26 -8.54 -7.47
N TRP A 622 8.49 -7.48 -7.19
CA TRP A 622 7.04 -7.54 -7.04
C TRP A 622 6.26 -6.85 -8.18
N HIS A 623 6.96 -6.40 -9.24
CA HIS A 623 6.33 -5.77 -10.40
C HIS A 623 5.54 -6.78 -11.22
N ASP A 624 6.17 -7.92 -11.54
CA ASP A 624 5.61 -9.00 -12.36
C ASP A 624 4.74 -9.98 -11.54
N TYR A 625 4.30 -9.61 -10.34
CA TYR A 625 3.55 -10.53 -9.47
C TYR A 625 2.16 -10.84 -10.07
N PRO A 626 1.79 -12.12 -10.31
CA PRO A 626 0.54 -12.49 -10.97
C PRO A 626 -0.66 -12.30 -10.01
N THR A 627 -1.25 -11.10 -10.02
CA THR A 627 -2.15 -10.67 -8.94
C THR A 627 -3.47 -11.43 -8.89
N GLU A 628 -3.90 -12.00 -10.02
CA GLU A 628 -5.14 -12.76 -10.13
C GLU A 628 -4.92 -14.25 -9.77
N CYS A 629 -3.83 -14.87 -10.26
CA CYS A 629 -3.49 -16.27 -9.97
C CYS A 629 -3.05 -16.56 -8.53
N PHE A 630 -2.39 -15.61 -7.87
CA PHE A 630 -1.90 -15.74 -6.49
C PHE A 630 -2.57 -14.74 -5.52
N TYR A 631 -3.86 -14.47 -5.72
CA TYR A 631 -4.60 -13.46 -4.93
C TYR A 631 -4.60 -13.76 -3.43
N PHE A 632 -4.83 -15.03 -3.05
CA PHE A 632 -4.91 -15.48 -1.65
C PHE A 632 -3.55 -15.91 -1.11
N GLU A 633 -2.78 -16.55 -1.98
CA GLU A 633 -1.43 -17.09 -1.83
C GLU A 633 -0.41 -16.01 -1.47
N LYS A 634 -0.71 -14.74 -1.74
CA LYS A 634 0.12 -13.58 -1.39
C LYS A 634 0.73 -13.64 0.02
N SER A 635 -0.05 -13.99 1.03
CA SER A 635 0.46 -14.13 2.40
C SER A 635 1.55 -15.21 2.52
N VAL A 636 1.36 -16.35 1.86
CA VAL A 636 2.33 -17.46 1.76
C VAL A 636 3.58 -17.02 1.01
N VAL A 637 3.44 -16.37 -0.15
CA VAL A 637 4.59 -15.99 -1.00
C VAL A 637 5.46 -14.94 -0.32
N PHE A 638 4.87 -13.95 0.37
CA PHE A 638 5.64 -12.97 1.17
C PHE A 638 6.31 -13.62 2.39
N PHE A 639 5.63 -14.53 3.10
CA PHE A 639 6.24 -15.30 4.19
C PHE A 639 7.43 -16.15 3.70
N ALA A 640 7.27 -16.81 2.55
CA ALA A 640 8.30 -17.64 1.94
C ALA A 640 9.51 -16.81 1.46
N ALA A 641 9.25 -15.67 0.82
CA ALA A 641 10.27 -14.72 0.40
C ALA A 641 11.16 -14.26 1.56
N ASN A 642 10.54 -13.92 2.71
CA ASN A 642 11.26 -13.55 3.92
C ASN A 642 12.03 -14.74 4.51
N THR A 643 11.39 -15.91 4.61
CA THR A 643 12.01 -17.14 5.15
C THR A 643 13.26 -17.57 4.35
N VAL A 644 13.26 -17.39 3.02
CA VAL A 644 14.42 -17.63 2.16
C VAL A 644 15.55 -16.65 2.43
N GLN A 645 15.24 -15.36 2.58
CA GLN A 645 16.20 -14.32 2.91
C GLN A 645 16.80 -14.55 4.31
N GLU A 646 15.97 -14.74 5.34
CA GLU A 646 16.38 -15.11 6.70
C GLU A 646 17.27 -16.36 6.72
N SER A 647 16.89 -17.42 6.01
CA SER A 647 17.68 -18.67 5.95
C SER A 647 19.03 -18.45 5.27
N SER A 648 19.10 -17.61 4.24
CA SER A 648 20.35 -17.26 3.55
C SER A 648 21.28 -16.45 4.45
N LEU A 649 20.73 -15.49 5.21
CA LEU A 649 21.44 -14.69 6.20
C LEU A 649 21.97 -15.55 7.37
N LEU A 650 21.15 -16.47 7.89
CA LEU A 650 21.53 -17.40 8.97
C LEU A 650 22.62 -18.38 8.52
N LEU A 651 22.59 -18.86 7.27
CA LEU A 651 23.65 -19.70 6.70
C LEU A 651 24.97 -18.94 6.54
N LEU A 652 24.93 -17.66 6.15
CA LEU A 652 26.13 -16.83 6.04
C LEU A 652 26.72 -16.53 7.43
N LEU A 653 25.90 -16.11 8.41
CA LEU A 653 26.33 -15.93 9.80
C LEU A 653 26.95 -17.20 10.39
N SER A 654 26.24 -18.31 10.35
CA SER A 654 26.73 -19.57 10.93
C SER A 654 27.98 -20.09 10.21
N GLY A 655 28.12 -19.86 8.91
CA GLY A 655 29.34 -20.10 8.15
C GLY A 655 30.53 -19.25 8.64
N SER A 656 30.37 -17.93 8.73
CA SER A 656 31.40 -17.00 9.21
C SER A 656 31.80 -17.26 10.66
N VAL A 657 30.83 -17.49 11.56
CA VAL A 657 31.11 -17.84 12.96
C VAL A 657 31.83 -19.20 13.03
N SER A 658 31.44 -20.18 12.22
CA SER A 658 32.16 -21.46 12.17
C SER A 658 33.59 -21.33 11.65
N THR A 659 33.90 -20.40 10.75
CA THR A 659 35.29 -20.21 10.27
C THR A 659 36.14 -19.48 11.31
N VAL A 660 35.59 -18.45 11.98
CA VAL A 660 36.27 -17.74 13.07
C VAL A 660 36.58 -18.67 14.25
N LEU A 661 35.58 -19.39 14.78
CA LEU A 661 35.78 -20.25 15.96
C LEU A 661 36.74 -21.41 15.68
N ARG A 662 36.72 -22.00 14.48
CA ARG A 662 37.72 -23.01 14.07
C ARG A 662 39.10 -22.40 13.84
N GLY A 663 39.18 -21.15 13.38
CA GLY A 663 40.43 -20.39 13.29
C GLY A 663 41.11 -20.20 14.65
N LYS A 664 40.33 -20.02 15.73
CA LYS A 664 40.82 -20.03 17.12
C LYS A 664 41.18 -21.42 17.67
N GLY A 665 41.09 -22.47 16.85
CA GLY A 665 41.36 -23.86 17.26
C GLY A 665 40.26 -24.52 18.10
N ILE A 666 39.04 -23.99 18.11
CA ILE A 666 37.93 -24.58 18.88
C ILE A 666 37.42 -25.85 18.20
N ASP A 667 37.26 -26.91 19.00
CA ASP A 667 36.76 -28.22 18.59
C ASP A 667 35.43 -28.14 17.82
N SER A 668 35.34 -28.82 16.68
CA SER A 668 34.15 -28.76 15.81
C SER A 668 32.85 -29.22 16.49
N ARG A 669 32.92 -30.05 17.54
CA ARG A 669 31.76 -30.40 18.39
C ARG A 669 31.26 -29.19 19.18
N VAL A 670 32.18 -28.45 19.80
CA VAL A 670 31.89 -27.26 20.62
C VAL A 670 31.42 -26.09 19.74
N VAL A 671 32.01 -25.93 18.55
CA VAL A 671 31.52 -24.97 17.53
C VAL A 671 30.06 -25.27 17.16
N ASN A 672 29.70 -26.53 16.90
CA ASN A 672 28.33 -26.89 16.55
C ASN A 672 27.32 -26.63 17.69
N ASP A 673 27.72 -26.83 18.95
CA ASP A 673 26.92 -26.50 20.12
C ASP A 673 26.71 -24.99 20.29
N ILE A 674 27.76 -24.19 20.10
CA ILE A 674 27.69 -22.72 20.12
C ILE A 674 26.78 -22.23 18.99
N LEU A 675 26.92 -22.77 17.78
CA LEU A 675 26.06 -22.41 16.64
C LEU A 675 24.59 -22.73 16.87
N LYS A 676 24.25 -23.85 17.53
CA LYS A 676 22.88 -24.14 17.96
C LYS A 676 22.35 -23.09 18.94
N GLN A 677 23.12 -22.76 19.98
CA GLN A 677 22.74 -21.75 20.97
C GLN A 677 22.58 -20.34 20.36
N LEU A 678 23.35 -20.02 19.31
CA LEU A 678 23.26 -18.77 18.58
C LEU A 678 22.13 -18.74 17.56
N HIS A 679 21.69 -19.88 17.02
CA HIS A 679 20.71 -19.94 15.93
C HIS A 679 19.37 -19.28 16.31
N ASP A 680 18.78 -19.68 17.45
CA ASP A 680 17.52 -19.12 17.92
C ASP A 680 17.65 -17.62 18.27
N LYS A 681 18.81 -17.22 18.81
CA LYS A 681 19.10 -15.80 19.08
C LYS A 681 19.23 -14.98 17.80
N PHE A 682 19.90 -15.50 16.77
CA PHE A 682 20.03 -14.85 15.47
C PHE A 682 18.69 -14.79 14.73
N ILE A 683 17.83 -15.81 14.83
CA ILE A 683 16.45 -15.75 14.32
C ILE A 683 15.68 -14.61 14.99
N HIS A 684 15.75 -14.49 16.32
CA HIS A 684 15.08 -13.40 17.03
C HIS A 684 15.65 -12.03 16.63
N LEU A 685 16.97 -11.91 16.54
CA LEU A 685 17.67 -10.65 16.24
C LEU A 685 17.48 -10.19 14.79
N LEU A 686 17.34 -11.11 13.83
CA LEU A 686 16.98 -10.79 12.44
C LEU A 686 15.49 -10.39 12.29
N SER A 687 14.64 -10.72 13.26
CA SER A 687 13.24 -10.23 13.28
C SER A 687 13.07 -8.83 13.89
N GLU A 688 14.11 -8.28 14.52
CA GLU A 688 14.13 -6.91 15.05
C GLU A 688 14.57 -5.90 13.97
N GLN A 689 13.96 -4.71 13.95
CA GLN A 689 14.30 -3.64 12.99
C GLN A 689 15.55 -2.86 13.41
N LEU A 690 16.66 -3.57 13.63
CA LEU A 690 17.94 -3.00 14.07
C LEU A 690 18.64 -2.25 12.94
N THR A 691 19.42 -1.23 13.31
CA THR A 691 20.38 -0.62 12.37
C THR A 691 21.58 -1.55 12.17
N LEU A 692 22.26 -1.43 11.03
CA LEU A 692 23.47 -2.21 10.70
C LEU A 692 24.55 -2.12 11.79
N VAL A 693 24.66 -0.99 12.51
CA VAL A 693 25.62 -0.81 13.60
C VAL A 693 25.24 -1.65 14.83
N TYR A 694 23.97 -1.64 15.24
CA TYR A 694 23.49 -2.46 16.36
C TYR A 694 23.49 -3.96 16.01
N LEU A 695 23.14 -4.31 14.77
CA LEU A 695 23.23 -5.69 14.26
C LEU A 695 24.67 -6.23 14.42
N LYS A 696 25.69 -5.45 14.04
CA LYS A 696 27.11 -5.81 14.20
C LYS A 696 27.50 -6.04 15.67
N SER A 697 27.25 -5.06 16.54
CA SER A 697 27.65 -5.13 17.96
C SER A 697 26.91 -6.23 18.72
N SER A 698 25.64 -6.46 18.42
CA SER A 698 24.86 -7.50 19.10
C SER A 698 25.24 -8.90 18.61
N VAL A 699 25.54 -9.09 17.32
CA VAL A 699 26.05 -10.38 16.82
C VAL A 699 27.39 -10.75 17.46
N THR A 700 28.34 -9.80 17.57
CA THR A 700 29.64 -10.07 18.23
C THR A 700 29.50 -10.31 19.73
N SER A 701 28.74 -9.46 20.43
CA SER A 701 28.42 -9.66 21.87
C SER A 701 27.82 -11.04 22.16
N LEU A 702 26.86 -11.49 21.34
CA LEU A 702 26.22 -12.80 21.51
C LEU A 702 27.20 -13.98 21.31
N ILE A 703 28.21 -13.82 20.45
CA ILE A 703 29.25 -14.83 20.23
C ILE A 703 30.20 -14.87 21.42
N ASP A 704 30.62 -13.71 21.95
CA ASP A 704 31.44 -13.62 23.16
C ASP A 704 30.72 -14.19 24.40
N ASP A 705 29.43 -13.90 24.58
CA ASP A 705 28.58 -14.53 25.58
C ASP A 705 28.60 -16.07 25.46
N ALA A 706 28.52 -16.60 24.24
CA ALA A 706 28.52 -18.05 24.02
C ALA A 706 29.90 -18.69 24.29
N ILE A 707 31.00 -18.03 23.90
CA ILE A 707 32.38 -18.48 24.18
C ILE A 707 32.63 -18.50 25.69
N THR A 708 32.26 -17.42 26.39
CA THR A 708 32.49 -17.26 27.84
C THR A 708 31.62 -18.19 28.68
N GLN A 709 30.33 -18.35 28.34
CA GLN A 709 29.43 -19.31 29.01
C GLN A 709 29.92 -20.75 28.89
N LYS A 710 30.44 -21.15 27.72
CA LYS A 710 31.02 -22.48 27.48
C LYS A 710 32.48 -22.60 27.99
N LYS A 711 33.10 -21.52 28.48
CA LYS A 711 34.48 -21.44 29.03
C LYS A 711 35.57 -22.01 28.10
N VAL A 712 35.40 -21.85 26.79
CA VAL A 712 36.21 -22.58 25.78
C VAL A 712 37.51 -21.86 25.42
N SER A 713 37.48 -20.53 25.42
CA SER A 713 38.57 -19.69 24.92
C SER A 713 38.45 -18.28 25.49
N THR A 714 39.38 -17.41 25.14
CA THR A 714 39.27 -15.96 25.37
C THR A 714 38.27 -15.32 24.40
N ALA A 715 37.82 -14.11 24.76
CA ALA A 715 36.94 -13.28 23.95
C ALA A 715 37.48 -13.04 22.52
N LEU A 716 36.60 -12.62 21.60
CA LEU A 716 36.93 -12.32 20.22
C LEU A 716 38.04 -11.26 20.13
N THR A 717 39.00 -11.50 19.24
CA THR A 717 40.05 -10.50 18.95
C THR A 717 39.53 -9.45 17.96
N GLU A 718 40.16 -8.28 17.90
CA GLU A 718 39.72 -7.19 17.02
C GLU A 718 39.69 -7.58 15.53
N SER A 719 40.59 -8.47 15.09
CA SER A 719 40.58 -9.02 13.73
C SER A 719 39.40 -9.98 13.49
N GLU A 720 39.03 -10.80 14.48
CA GLU A 720 37.86 -11.69 14.42
C GLU A 720 36.54 -10.88 14.43
N ILE A 721 36.47 -9.86 15.28
CA ILE A 721 35.36 -8.89 15.34
C ILE A 721 35.19 -8.22 13.97
N ASN A 722 36.28 -7.73 13.37
CA ASN A 722 36.25 -7.12 12.04
C ASN A 722 35.89 -8.12 10.93
N GLN A 723 36.28 -9.40 11.04
CA GLN A 723 35.83 -10.45 10.11
C GLN A 723 34.32 -10.72 10.22
N ILE A 724 33.76 -10.73 11.43
CA ILE A 724 32.31 -10.89 11.67
C ILE A 724 31.55 -9.66 11.17
N HIS A 725 32.02 -8.45 11.51
CA HIS A 725 31.44 -7.20 11.01
C HIS A 725 31.43 -7.12 9.48
N GLY A 726 32.54 -7.49 8.83
CA GLY A 726 32.66 -7.53 7.38
C GLY A 726 31.86 -8.66 6.70
N ALA A 727 31.38 -9.66 7.47
CA ALA A 727 30.37 -10.61 6.99
C ALA A 727 28.96 -10.00 7.09
N VAL A 728 28.64 -9.33 8.20
CA VAL A 728 27.38 -8.62 8.43
C VAL A 728 27.16 -7.49 7.40
N ASP A 729 28.21 -6.76 7.00
CA ASP A 729 28.14 -5.81 5.87
C ASP A 729 27.68 -6.50 4.57
N LYS A 730 28.40 -7.57 4.18
CA LYS A 730 28.17 -8.33 2.94
C LYS A 730 26.86 -9.14 2.95
N MET A 731 26.21 -9.28 4.09
CA MET A 731 24.86 -9.83 4.22
C MET A 731 23.78 -8.82 3.82
N THR A 732 24.01 -7.52 4.04
CA THR A 732 23.03 -6.47 3.69
C THR A 732 23.09 -6.05 2.22
N ASP A 733 24.15 -6.44 1.51
CA ASP A 733 24.28 -6.32 0.06
C ASP A 733 23.73 -7.58 -0.65
N THR A 734 22.47 -7.51 -1.13
CA THR A 734 21.87 -8.60 -1.91
C THR A 734 22.42 -8.73 -3.34
N THR A 735 23.30 -7.83 -3.78
CA THR A 735 24.08 -7.99 -5.03
C THR A 735 25.41 -8.70 -4.80
N GLY A 736 25.84 -8.82 -3.53
CA GLY A 736 27.11 -9.41 -3.14
C GLY A 736 27.22 -10.89 -3.50
N PRO A 737 28.35 -11.36 -4.08
CA PRO A 737 28.48 -12.72 -4.60
C PRO A 737 28.38 -13.82 -3.53
N LEU A 738 28.67 -13.49 -2.26
CA LEU A 738 28.45 -14.40 -1.14
C LEU A 738 26.94 -14.59 -0.86
N TYR A 739 26.16 -13.51 -0.85
CA TYR A 739 24.72 -13.57 -0.66
C TYR A 739 24.07 -14.41 -1.77
N LEU A 740 24.40 -14.13 -3.03
CA LEU A 740 23.96 -14.89 -4.20
C LEU A 740 24.28 -16.39 -4.09
N ALA A 741 25.48 -16.74 -3.60
CA ALA A 741 25.90 -18.13 -3.45
C ALA A 741 25.15 -18.89 -2.34
N PHE A 742 24.77 -18.21 -1.25
CA PHE A 742 23.95 -18.81 -0.19
C PHE A 742 22.47 -18.87 -0.56
N GLU A 743 21.90 -17.80 -1.13
CA GLU A 743 20.50 -17.81 -1.62
C GLU A 743 20.30 -18.89 -2.68
N LYS A 744 21.23 -19.04 -3.63
CA LYS A 744 21.15 -20.11 -4.64
C LYS A 744 21.07 -21.51 -4.01
N ARG A 745 21.79 -21.77 -2.92
CA ARG A 745 21.70 -23.05 -2.19
C ARG A 745 20.33 -23.25 -1.55
N VAL A 746 19.80 -22.21 -0.91
CA VAL A 746 18.45 -22.24 -0.29
C VAL A 746 17.37 -22.48 -1.33
N ILE A 747 17.41 -21.75 -2.46
CA ILE A 747 16.48 -21.94 -3.58
C ILE A 747 16.60 -23.35 -4.17
N SER A 748 17.81 -23.86 -4.44
CA SER A 748 17.99 -25.21 -4.98
C SER A 748 17.54 -26.33 -4.03
N PHE A 749 17.56 -26.11 -2.70
CA PHE A 749 16.97 -27.04 -1.73
C PHE A 749 15.44 -27.07 -1.82
N ILE A 750 14.80 -25.90 -1.96
CA ILE A 750 13.34 -25.81 -2.15
C ILE A 750 12.94 -26.39 -3.52
N GLU A 751 13.69 -26.09 -4.58
CA GLU A 751 13.53 -26.62 -5.93
C GLU A 751 13.67 -28.15 -5.98
N ALA A 752 14.62 -28.74 -5.23
CA ALA A 752 14.76 -30.19 -5.13
C ALA A 752 13.48 -30.88 -4.59
N ILE A 753 12.79 -30.24 -3.63
CA ILE A 753 11.52 -30.75 -3.10
C ILE A 753 10.38 -30.49 -4.10
N LEU A 754 10.19 -29.24 -4.53
CA LEU A 754 9.03 -28.82 -5.33
C LEU A 754 9.07 -29.30 -6.78
N ALA A 755 10.24 -29.25 -7.43
CA ALA A 755 10.40 -29.53 -8.85
C ALA A 755 10.93 -30.94 -9.13
N HIS A 756 11.66 -31.56 -8.20
CA HIS A 756 12.23 -32.90 -8.37
C HIS A 756 11.60 -33.96 -7.44
N GLY A 757 10.69 -33.59 -6.55
CA GLY A 757 9.99 -34.52 -5.66
C GLY A 757 10.90 -35.21 -4.62
N GLN A 758 12.07 -34.63 -4.31
CA GLN A 758 12.99 -35.21 -3.33
C GLN A 758 12.41 -35.07 -1.92
N THR A 759 12.19 -36.21 -1.25
CA THR A 759 11.62 -36.26 0.10
C THR A 759 12.62 -35.85 1.18
N ASP A 760 13.92 -36.09 0.96
CA ASP A 760 15.00 -35.66 1.84
C ASP A 760 16.23 -35.18 1.04
N PRO A 761 16.23 -33.93 0.54
CA PRO A 761 17.40 -33.33 -0.11
C PRO A 761 18.55 -33.08 0.88
N PRO A 762 19.81 -32.92 0.39
CA PRO A 762 20.97 -32.74 1.26
C PRO A 762 20.84 -31.57 2.26
N PRO A 763 21.12 -31.79 3.56
CA PRO A 763 20.79 -30.84 4.62
C PRO A 763 21.63 -29.55 4.58
N LEU A 764 20.95 -28.40 4.59
CA LEU A 764 21.55 -27.07 4.73
C LEU A 764 21.71 -26.67 6.21
N GLY A 765 22.44 -27.47 6.98
CA GLY A 765 22.74 -27.17 8.39
C GLY A 765 21.48 -26.97 9.24
N LEU A 766 21.47 -25.94 10.09
CA LEU A 766 20.39 -25.70 11.06
C LEU A 766 19.07 -25.21 10.43
N VAL A 767 19.10 -24.57 9.25
CA VAL A 767 17.87 -24.09 8.58
C VAL A 767 17.11 -25.22 7.85
N THR A 768 17.65 -26.44 7.77
CA THR A 768 17.07 -27.57 7.02
C THR A 768 15.61 -27.83 7.35
N ASP A 769 15.24 -27.86 8.64
CA ASP A 769 13.86 -28.17 9.04
C ASP A 769 12.89 -27.02 8.77
N THR A 770 13.35 -25.78 8.88
CA THR A 770 12.59 -24.58 8.48
C THR A 770 12.33 -24.59 6.97
N LEU A 771 13.35 -24.89 6.16
CA LEU A 771 13.22 -24.99 4.71
C LEU A 771 12.37 -26.18 4.27
N ARG A 772 12.47 -27.34 4.94
CA ARG A 772 11.62 -28.51 4.64
C ARG A 772 10.14 -28.18 4.93
N ARG A 773 9.83 -27.55 6.08
CA ARG A 773 8.48 -27.06 6.41
C ARG A 773 7.98 -26.03 5.39
N LEU A 774 8.83 -25.09 4.97
CA LEU A 774 8.48 -24.09 3.96
C LEU A 774 8.14 -24.74 2.61
N ALA A 775 8.97 -25.67 2.13
CA ALA A 775 8.72 -26.38 0.89
C ALA A 775 7.42 -27.21 0.96
N SER A 776 7.12 -27.86 2.09
CA SER A 776 5.83 -28.54 2.28
C SER A 776 4.63 -27.58 2.21
N LEU A 777 4.74 -26.38 2.80
CA LEU A 777 3.71 -25.34 2.72
C LEU A 777 3.51 -24.85 1.28
N LEU A 778 4.60 -24.59 0.56
CA LEU A 778 4.57 -24.15 -0.85
C LEU A 778 4.02 -25.23 -1.79
N HIS A 779 4.33 -26.51 -1.54
CA HIS A 779 3.80 -27.62 -2.31
C HIS A 779 2.28 -27.73 -2.14
N HIS A 780 1.80 -27.75 -0.89
CA HIS A 780 0.37 -27.79 -0.59
C HIS A 780 -0.38 -26.56 -1.13
N MET A 781 0.23 -25.38 -1.05
CA MET A 781 -0.30 -24.15 -1.64
C MET A 781 -0.41 -24.24 -3.17
N LEU A 782 0.62 -24.71 -3.88
CA LEU A 782 0.58 -24.88 -5.34
C LEU A 782 -0.48 -25.89 -5.79
N ASP A 783 -0.65 -26.99 -5.06
CA ASP A 783 -1.64 -28.01 -5.41
C ASP A 783 -3.08 -27.55 -5.12
N PHE A 784 -3.32 -26.86 -4.01
CA PHE A 784 -4.62 -26.26 -3.73
C PHE A 784 -4.95 -25.10 -4.68
N ASN A 785 -3.95 -24.29 -5.04
CA ASN A 785 -4.08 -23.23 -6.05
C ASN A 785 -4.44 -23.84 -7.43
N TRP A 786 -3.79 -24.94 -7.84
CA TRP A 786 -4.15 -25.67 -9.04
C TRP A 786 -5.58 -26.22 -8.98
N GLU A 787 -5.98 -26.84 -7.87
CA GLU A 787 -7.35 -27.33 -7.67
C GLU A 787 -8.39 -26.20 -7.81
N VAL A 788 -8.18 -25.07 -7.13
CA VAL A 788 -9.07 -23.90 -7.21
C VAL A 788 -9.15 -23.35 -8.64
N TYR A 789 -8.00 -23.04 -9.24
CA TYR A 789 -7.92 -22.25 -10.47
C TYR A 789 -7.98 -23.04 -11.78
N GLN A 790 -7.96 -24.39 -11.76
CA GLN A 790 -8.02 -25.25 -12.96
C GLN A 790 -9.01 -24.80 -14.06
N PRO A 791 -10.28 -24.42 -13.80
CA PRO A 791 -11.18 -23.96 -14.86
C PRO A 791 -10.65 -22.66 -15.53
N PHE A 792 -10.24 -21.67 -14.74
CA PHE A 792 -9.71 -20.41 -15.27
C PHE A 792 -8.39 -20.61 -16.02
N TYR A 793 -7.56 -21.57 -15.62
CA TYR A 793 -6.34 -21.93 -16.38
C TYR A 793 -6.64 -22.56 -17.74
N LYS A 794 -7.75 -23.30 -17.89
CA LYS A 794 -8.15 -23.86 -19.19
C LYS A 794 -8.63 -22.78 -20.17
N ASP A 795 -9.28 -21.73 -19.67
CA ASP A 795 -9.58 -20.54 -20.48
C ASP A 795 -8.31 -19.71 -20.75
N MET A 796 -7.43 -19.58 -19.76
CA MET A 796 -6.16 -18.84 -19.87
C MET A 796 -5.23 -19.41 -20.95
N LEU A 797 -5.18 -20.74 -21.09
CA LEU A 797 -4.32 -21.41 -22.06
C LEU A 797 -4.54 -20.89 -23.48
N ARG A 798 -5.78 -20.59 -23.89
CA ARG A 798 -6.08 -20.00 -25.22
C ARG A 798 -5.29 -18.71 -25.43
N TYR A 799 -5.38 -17.79 -24.48
CA TYR A 799 -4.66 -16.51 -24.53
C TYR A 799 -3.13 -16.65 -24.36
N VAL A 800 -2.61 -17.82 -23.95
CA VAL A 800 -1.18 -18.12 -23.92
C VAL A 800 -0.70 -18.74 -25.23
N THR A 801 -1.50 -19.59 -25.88
CA THR A 801 -1.16 -20.27 -27.14
C THR A 801 -1.41 -19.43 -28.39
N ASP A 802 -2.50 -18.65 -28.42
CA ASP A 802 -2.96 -17.98 -29.65
C ASP A 802 -1.98 -16.92 -30.17
N GLY A 803 -1.02 -16.48 -29.32
CA GLY A 803 0.10 -15.62 -29.69
C GLY A 803 1.12 -16.25 -30.66
N GLU A 804 1.05 -17.56 -30.93
CA GLU A 804 1.85 -18.24 -31.95
C GLU A 804 1.22 -18.14 -33.37
N SER A 805 0.00 -17.61 -33.49
CA SER A 805 -0.76 -17.51 -34.76
C SER A 805 -0.40 -16.33 -35.66
N ALA A 806 0.54 -15.47 -35.24
CA ALA A 806 0.74 -14.13 -35.82
C ALA A 806 2.21 -13.69 -35.89
N ASN A 807 3.11 -14.61 -36.26
CA ASN A 807 4.51 -14.33 -36.64
C ASN A 807 4.78 -14.82 -38.07
#